data_AF-A0A345T6P1-F1
#
_entry.id   AF-A0A345T6P1-F1
#
_cell.length_a   1.000
_cell.length_b   1.000
_cell.length_c   1.000
_cell.angle_alpha   90.00
_cell.angle_beta   90.00
_cell.angle_gamma   90.00
#
_symmetry.space_group_name_H-M   'P 1'
#
loop_
_entity.id
_entity.type
_entity.pdbx_description
1 polymer ?
#
loop_
_entity_poly.entity_id
_entity_poly.type
_entity_poly.pdbx_seq_one_letter_code
_entity_poly.pdbx_strand_id
1 'polypeptide(L)'
;MDSAQIRTLMAEQLKLSRQLQTRIRQLEDEKHAPLAVVGMGLRLPGGLDSPDAYWDFLRADGNAYSAIPEDRPGLSAVYDPVPGRPGRSYVDRAGFLSDIAHFDAGFFGITQREAKLLDPQQRMLLETSWEALERAGIAVRRSDRLDIGVYLGMMASEYGERLEDRSDMTGIDPYYTTGGGLCFGAGRISYVMGFKGPVLSVDTACSSSLSALHLAVRSLRSRECRYALVCGSNLLLSASLMVSLCQTRALSPEGRSKSFLATADGYGRGEGVGVLVLMRLEDAEREGRPIVAVVRGTAVNHDGAASSLTAPNGPAQQEVIRAALADAGVEPAELGWIEAHGTGTVLGDPIEVGALDAVVGEAVRQRGTPLAIGSVKSRLGHLEAASGIAAVLKTALMLHHGEIPAALSEDDGELNPHIPWDRLGFAVPRENRPWPEDLPRRVAGVNSFGMSGTNAHVVLEAYRPQPPEAAPASEARQELLTLSAKDPAALADLADAVCGYLKRTDEVRLASVCHTLRAGRAPLAHRIAVTGTTATELAEAVAAAVDSRDPEAAAQPFRAAVLRVAADGPELAAGLAALAGAFPRLAVGPSGAADGPADALARLVGRFGIRIRLERGSGTGGGAARLEWQVGGGTRSMPVVGAQPGTAPALLLDALAALFTDGADLRLDALGGPGVRFLGDLPTYPFQRRRLWIEEPPVGAAREGADGAQRRTGPTVPHPEEREAVRAYLMTELTEVLHATEELDPTRSFLETGGDSFLSTLFITRVEEHYAVGLTAEELPLDMPLAELFGKLADDIANTARAGGRERGA
;
A
#
# COMPACT_ATOMS: atom_id res chain seq x y z
N MET A 1 10.78 66.22 8.49
CA MET A 1 11.24 65.09 9.32
C MET A 1 12.65 65.37 9.77
N ASP A 2 12.93 65.19 11.06
CA ASP A 2 14.28 65.25 11.60
C ASP A 2 15.08 64.00 11.16
N SER A 3 16.39 64.14 10.99
CA SER A 3 17.35 63.07 10.68
C SER A 3 17.18 61.81 11.56
N ALA A 4 16.79 61.96 12.82
CA ALA A 4 16.47 60.83 13.70
C ALA A 4 15.22 60.07 13.25
N GLN A 5 14.15 60.76 12.83
CA GLN A 5 12.93 60.14 12.32
C GLN A 5 13.18 59.39 11.00
N ILE A 6 14.02 59.96 10.12
CA ILE A 6 14.43 59.30 8.87
C ILE A 6 15.22 58.02 9.15
N ARG A 7 16.16 58.04 10.12
CA ARG A 7 16.92 56.85 10.52
C ARG A 7 16.04 55.73 11.08
N THR A 8 15.06 56.08 11.93
CA THR A 8 14.10 55.10 12.48
C THR A 8 13.24 54.48 11.37
N LEU A 9 12.68 55.31 10.48
CA LEU A 9 11.88 54.82 9.34
C LEU A 9 12.71 53.92 8.41
N MET A 10 13.96 54.27 8.13
CA MET A 10 14.86 53.44 7.33
C MET A 10 15.17 52.10 8.01
N ALA A 11 15.39 52.09 9.33
CA ALA A 11 15.64 50.85 10.08
C ALA A 11 14.40 49.93 10.11
N GLU A 12 13.21 50.50 10.29
CA GLU A 12 11.94 49.77 10.22
C GLU A 12 11.68 49.20 8.82
N GLN A 13 11.92 49.98 7.77
CA GLN A 13 11.83 49.51 6.38
C GLN A 13 12.83 48.39 6.09
N LEU A 14 14.06 48.48 6.59
CA LEU A 14 15.07 47.42 6.43
C LEU A 14 14.64 46.12 7.14
N LYS A 15 14.05 46.24 8.33
CA LYS A 15 13.52 45.10 9.10
C LYS A 15 12.34 44.45 8.38
N LEU A 16 11.39 45.25 7.89
CA LEU A 16 10.25 44.76 7.12
C LEU A 16 10.70 44.08 5.82
N SER A 17 11.63 44.68 5.09
CA SER A 17 12.20 44.10 3.86
C SER A 17 12.85 42.74 4.13
N ARG A 18 13.64 42.61 5.20
CA ARG A 18 14.22 41.31 5.62
C ARG A 18 13.15 40.29 6.00
N GLN A 19 12.11 40.71 6.72
CA GLN A 19 10.99 39.82 7.10
C GLN A 19 10.22 39.34 5.85
N LEU A 20 9.94 40.24 4.90
CA LEU A 20 9.28 39.88 3.64
C LEU A 20 10.15 38.95 2.80
N GLN A 21 11.45 39.23 2.66
CA GLN A 21 12.39 38.34 1.95
C GLN A 21 12.46 36.95 2.60
N THR A 22 12.46 36.89 3.94
CA THR A 22 12.43 35.61 4.67
C THR A 22 11.12 34.87 4.41
N ARG A 23 9.98 35.56 4.43
CA ARG A 23 8.67 34.96 4.18
C ARG A 23 8.53 34.49 2.73
N ILE A 24 9.04 35.25 1.75
CA ILE A 24 9.03 34.86 0.34
C ILE A 24 9.84 33.58 0.15
N ARG A 25 11.07 33.52 0.68
CA ARG A 25 11.90 32.31 0.62
C ARG A 25 11.21 31.12 1.27
N GLN A 26 10.62 31.30 2.45
CA GLN A 26 9.87 30.23 3.11
C GLN A 26 8.70 29.74 2.26
N LEU A 27 7.95 30.64 1.61
CA LEU A 27 6.84 30.26 0.73
C LEU A 27 7.34 29.55 -0.54
N GLU A 28 8.49 29.97 -1.09
CA GLU A 28 9.14 29.28 -2.20
C GLU A 28 9.60 27.88 -1.80
N ASP A 29 10.22 27.73 -0.63
CA ASP A 29 10.64 26.45 -0.06
C ASP A 29 9.43 25.52 0.20
N GLU A 30 8.32 26.06 0.74
CA GLU A 30 7.07 25.33 0.93
C GLU A 30 6.46 24.87 -0.41
N LYS A 31 6.50 25.73 -1.43
CA LYS A 31 5.98 25.43 -2.78
C LYS A 31 6.79 24.35 -3.50
N HIS A 32 8.10 24.30 -3.27
CA HIS A 32 9.02 23.36 -3.89
C HIS A 32 9.53 22.29 -2.91
N ALA A 33 8.80 22.08 -1.81
CA ALA A 33 9.22 21.19 -0.74
C ALA A 33 9.54 19.78 -1.29
N PRO A 34 10.71 19.22 -0.95
CA PRO A 34 11.09 17.87 -1.37
C PRO A 34 10.25 16.82 -0.66
N LEU A 35 9.89 15.76 -1.38
CA LEU A 35 9.07 14.68 -0.85
C LEU A 35 9.87 13.38 -0.81
N ALA A 36 9.92 12.74 0.35
CA ALA A 36 10.60 11.47 0.55
C ALA A 36 9.74 10.31 0.03
N VAL A 37 10.36 9.40 -0.71
CA VAL A 37 9.85 8.06 -0.95
C VAL A 37 10.20 7.21 0.26
N VAL A 38 9.19 6.90 1.08
CA VAL A 38 9.38 6.20 2.36
C VAL A 38 8.93 4.75 2.35
N GLY A 39 8.16 4.32 1.35
CA GLY A 39 7.72 2.93 1.23
C GLY A 39 7.45 2.58 -0.22
N MET A 40 7.66 1.32 -0.57
CA MET A 40 7.47 0.79 -1.91
C MET A 40 6.82 -0.59 -1.84
N GLY A 41 5.87 -0.86 -2.71
CA GLY A 41 5.29 -2.19 -2.91
C GLY A 41 5.16 -2.43 -4.41
N LEU A 42 5.34 -3.68 -4.85
CA LEU A 42 5.21 -4.03 -6.27
C LEU A 42 4.76 -5.47 -6.48
N ARG A 43 4.12 -5.70 -7.62
CA ARG A 43 3.95 -6.98 -8.30
C ARG A 43 4.26 -6.75 -9.76
N LEU A 44 5.34 -7.32 -10.27
CA LEU A 44 5.79 -7.17 -11.65
C LEU A 44 5.99 -8.54 -12.31
N PRO A 45 6.02 -8.62 -13.65
CA PRO A 45 6.19 -9.87 -14.37
C PRO A 45 7.46 -10.60 -13.96
N GLY A 46 7.49 -11.93 -14.08
CA GLY A 46 8.62 -12.76 -13.66
C GLY A 46 8.64 -13.10 -12.17
N GLY A 47 7.50 -12.94 -11.47
CA GLY A 47 7.37 -13.28 -10.05
C GLY A 47 8.01 -12.26 -9.12
N LEU A 48 8.23 -11.04 -9.60
CA LEU A 48 8.84 -9.96 -8.81
C LEU A 48 7.79 -9.37 -7.87
N ASP A 49 7.98 -9.54 -6.57
CA ASP A 49 7.01 -9.18 -5.52
C ASP A 49 7.55 -8.20 -4.47
N SER A 50 8.82 -7.79 -4.59
CA SER A 50 9.48 -6.91 -3.64
C SER A 50 10.50 -5.99 -4.32
N PRO A 51 10.80 -4.82 -3.72
CA PRO A 51 11.84 -3.93 -4.23
C PRO A 51 13.21 -4.60 -4.38
N ASP A 52 13.58 -5.48 -3.45
CA ASP A 52 14.86 -6.20 -3.48
C ASP A 52 14.91 -7.19 -4.66
N ALA A 53 13.86 -7.99 -4.85
CA ALA A 53 13.76 -8.90 -6.00
C ALA A 53 13.81 -8.12 -7.34
N TYR A 54 13.17 -6.95 -7.38
CA TYR A 54 13.21 -6.10 -8.56
C TYR A 54 14.62 -5.52 -8.79
N TRP A 55 15.34 -5.12 -7.74
CA TRP A 55 16.72 -4.66 -7.86
C TRP A 55 17.65 -5.76 -8.38
N ASP A 56 17.54 -6.96 -7.85
CA ASP A 56 18.32 -8.12 -8.31
C ASP A 56 18.02 -8.44 -9.79
N PHE A 57 16.75 -8.38 -10.19
CA PHE A 57 16.33 -8.50 -11.59
C PHE A 57 16.91 -7.41 -12.49
N LEU A 58 16.95 -6.15 -12.01
CA LEU A 58 17.51 -5.03 -12.77
C LEU A 58 19.01 -5.18 -12.99
N ARG A 59 19.75 -5.74 -12.03
CA ARG A 59 21.20 -6.00 -12.16
C ARG A 59 21.50 -7.23 -13.01
N ALA A 60 20.60 -8.21 -13.04
CA ALA A 60 20.72 -9.38 -13.90
C ALA A 60 20.49 -9.02 -15.38
N ASP A 61 20.98 -9.88 -16.28
CA ASP A 61 20.70 -9.79 -17.72
C ASP A 61 19.50 -10.68 -18.07
N GLY A 62 18.30 -10.21 -17.73
CA GLY A 62 17.05 -10.96 -17.89
C GLY A 62 15.89 -10.12 -18.40
N ASN A 63 14.85 -10.80 -18.89
CA ASN A 63 13.55 -10.22 -19.23
C ASN A 63 12.41 -11.07 -18.67
N ALA A 64 11.23 -10.47 -18.53
CA ALA A 64 10.07 -11.07 -17.92
C ALA A 64 8.93 -11.38 -18.94
N TYR A 65 9.27 -11.49 -20.22
CA TYR A 65 8.29 -11.84 -21.26
C TYR A 65 8.00 -13.34 -21.27
N SER A 66 6.73 -13.68 -21.20
CA SER A 66 6.23 -15.05 -21.29
C SER A 66 5.15 -15.16 -22.37
N ALA A 67 4.82 -16.40 -22.74
CA ALA A 67 3.64 -16.67 -23.56
C ALA A 67 2.35 -16.36 -22.78
N ILE A 68 1.23 -16.22 -23.49
CA ILE A 68 -0.10 -16.08 -22.86
C ILE A 68 -0.34 -17.23 -21.85
N PRO A 69 -0.64 -16.93 -20.57
CA PRO A 69 -0.89 -17.96 -19.57
C PRO A 69 -2.13 -18.81 -19.88
N GLU A 70 -2.09 -20.08 -19.48
CA GLU A 70 -3.19 -21.04 -19.73
C GLU A 70 -4.52 -20.64 -19.09
N ASP A 71 -4.47 -19.85 -18.01
CA ASP A 71 -5.67 -19.36 -17.32
C ASP A 71 -6.33 -18.13 -18.00
N ARG A 72 -5.87 -17.77 -19.21
CA ARG A 72 -6.40 -16.70 -20.08
C ARG A 72 -6.92 -17.19 -21.44
N PRO A 73 -7.81 -18.20 -21.51
CA PRO A 73 -8.18 -18.83 -22.78
C PRO A 73 -8.78 -17.85 -23.82
N GLY A 74 -9.47 -16.79 -23.39
CA GLY A 74 -9.95 -15.74 -24.29
C GLY A 74 -8.85 -15.01 -25.07
N LEU A 75 -7.66 -14.79 -24.49
CA LEU A 75 -6.52 -14.16 -25.19
C LEU A 75 -5.91 -15.13 -26.20
N SER A 76 -5.75 -16.40 -25.82
CA SER A 76 -5.23 -17.43 -26.73
C SER A 76 -6.16 -17.72 -27.89
N ALA A 77 -7.49 -17.64 -27.68
CA ALA A 77 -8.50 -17.94 -28.69
C ALA A 77 -8.48 -16.98 -29.91
N VAL A 78 -8.01 -15.75 -29.72
CA VAL A 78 -7.92 -14.74 -30.78
C VAL A 78 -6.56 -14.71 -31.48
N TYR A 79 -5.60 -15.51 -31.04
CA TYR A 79 -4.27 -15.54 -31.64
C TYR A 79 -4.28 -16.10 -33.07
N ASP A 80 -3.64 -15.38 -33.99
CA ASP A 80 -3.29 -15.82 -35.34
C ASP A 80 -2.00 -15.10 -35.75
N PRO A 81 -0.90 -15.82 -36.03
CA PRO A 81 0.40 -15.20 -36.29
C PRO A 81 0.43 -14.33 -37.56
N VAL A 82 -0.61 -14.37 -38.41
CA VAL A 82 -0.69 -13.56 -39.64
C VAL A 82 -1.21 -12.14 -39.32
N PRO A 83 -0.38 -11.09 -39.46
CA PRO A 83 -0.82 -9.73 -39.17
C PRO A 83 -1.94 -9.25 -40.10
N GLY A 84 -2.84 -8.43 -39.57
CA GLY A 84 -3.90 -7.76 -40.35
C GLY A 84 -5.16 -8.58 -40.58
N ARG A 85 -5.28 -9.78 -40.00
CA ARG A 85 -6.54 -10.54 -40.00
C ARG A 85 -7.57 -9.88 -39.07
N PRO A 86 -8.78 -9.54 -39.57
CA PRO A 86 -9.84 -8.99 -38.74
C PRO A 86 -10.19 -9.92 -37.57
N GLY A 87 -10.40 -9.35 -36.38
CA GLY A 87 -10.75 -10.11 -35.18
C GLY A 87 -9.62 -10.96 -34.58
N ARG A 88 -8.37 -10.84 -35.08
CA ARG A 88 -7.23 -11.62 -34.60
C ARG A 88 -6.12 -10.75 -34.00
N SER A 89 -5.36 -11.34 -33.08
CA SER A 89 -4.11 -10.79 -32.56
C SER A 89 -2.94 -11.62 -33.08
N TYR A 90 -1.88 -10.96 -33.55
CA TYR A 90 -0.65 -11.64 -34.00
C TYR A 90 0.40 -11.79 -32.90
N VAL A 91 0.08 -11.40 -31.66
CA VAL A 91 1.00 -11.40 -30.53
C VAL A 91 0.57 -12.47 -29.53
N ASP A 92 1.50 -13.36 -29.16
CA ASP A 92 1.32 -14.41 -28.15
C ASP A 92 2.21 -14.22 -26.92
N ARG A 93 2.96 -13.12 -26.83
CA ARG A 93 3.89 -12.82 -25.74
C ARG A 93 3.63 -11.46 -25.10
N ALA A 94 3.77 -11.40 -23.79
CA ALA A 94 3.69 -10.16 -23.01
C ALA A 94 4.43 -10.34 -21.67
N GLY A 95 4.56 -9.26 -20.88
CA GLY A 95 4.97 -9.37 -19.48
C GLY A 95 3.78 -9.71 -18.60
N PHE A 96 3.51 -10.99 -18.32
CA PHE A 96 2.41 -11.43 -17.46
C PHE A 96 2.82 -11.56 -15.99
N LEU A 97 1.91 -11.23 -15.08
CA LEU A 97 2.04 -11.60 -13.67
C LEU A 97 1.81 -13.10 -13.50
N SER A 98 2.54 -13.71 -12.57
CA SER A 98 2.46 -15.14 -12.29
C SER A 98 1.19 -15.54 -11.56
N ASP A 99 0.63 -14.63 -10.74
CA ASP A 99 -0.55 -14.91 -9.94
C ASP A 99 -1.42 -13.67 -9.72
N ILE A 100 -2.58 -13.71 -10.35
CA ILE A 100 -3.63 -12.69 -10.32
C ILE A 100 -4.91 -13.20 -9.64
N ALA A 101 -4.99 -14.50 -9.40
CA ALA A 101 -6.23 -15.14 -8.96
C ALA A 101 -6.26 -15.29 -7.45
N HIS A 102 -5.10 -15.35 -6.78
CA HIS A 102 -5.07 -15.53 -5.34
C HIS A 102 -5.11 -14.20 -4.59
N PHE A 103 -5.91 -14.16 -3.52
CA PHE A 103 -6.07 -13.00 -2.65
C PHE A 103 -6.53 -13.42 -1.24
N ASP A 104 -6.03 -12.72 -0.22
CA ASP A 104 -6.45 -12.93 1.17
C ASP A 104 -7.65 -12.04 1.54
N ALA A 105 -8.84 -12.45 1.11
CA ALA A 105 -10.07 -11.70 1.35
C ALA A 105 -10.42 -11.55 2.84
N GLY A 106 -10.16 -12.60 3.64
CA GLY A 106 -10.42 -12.60 5.09
C GLY A 106 -9.57 -11.57 5.82
N PHE A 107 -8.32 -11.39 5.39
CA PHE A 107 -7.45 -10.35 5.94
C PHE A 107 -8.03 -8.94 5.74
N PHE A 108 -8.68 -8.65 4.61
CA PHE A 108 -9.26 -7.33 4.35
C PHE A 108 -10.72 -7.18 4.82
N GLY A 109 -11.31 -8.25 5.37
CA GLY A 109 -12.72 -8.25 5.79
C GLY A 109 -13.67 -8.23 4.60
N ILE A 110 -13.26 -8.83 3.48
CA ILE A 110 -14.04 -8.94 2.25
C ILE A 110 -14.59 -10.36 2.17
N THR A 111 -15.87 -10.50 1.83
CA THR A 111 -16.49 -11.84 1.71
C THR A 111 -15.96 -12.60 0.51
N GLN A 112 -16.07 -13.92 0.53
CA GLN A 112 -15.71 -14.75 -0.63
C GLN A 112 -16.58 -14.43 -1.87
N ARG A 113 -17.87 -14.08 -1.67
CA ARG A 113 -18.78 -13.67 -2.74
C ARG A 113 -18.29 -12.39 -3.40
N GLU A 114 -18.06 -11.34 -2.63
CA GLU A 114 -17.55 -10.07 -3.14
C GLU A 114 -16.17 -10.26 -3.77
N ALA A 115 -15.25 -10.95 -3.09
CA ALA A 115 -13.87 -11.09 -3.53
C ALA A 115 -13.73 -11.76 -4.89
N LYS A 116 -14.61 -12.71 -5.25
CA LYS A 116 -14.64 -13.32 -6.60
C LYS A 116 -14.96 -12.30 -7.69
N LEU A 117 -15.80 -11.32 -7.39
CA LEU A 117 -16.30 -10.30 -8.33
C LEU A 117 -15.41 -9.06 -8.41
N LEU A 118 -14.51 -8.88 -7.44
CA LEU A 118 -13.53 -7.78 -7.48
C LEU A 118 -12.57 -7.97 -8.65
N ASP A 119 -12.29 -6.90 -9.40
CA ASP A 119 -11.18 -6.89 -10.35
C ASP A 119 -9.88 -7.28 -9.61
N PRO A 120 -9.13 -8.29 -10.11
CA PRO A 120 -7.82 -8.66 -9.58
C PRO A 120 -6.86 -7.47 -9.34
N GLN A 121 -6.97 -6.40 -10.12
CA GLN A 121 -6.23 -5.15 -9.89
C GLN A 121 -6.52 -4.57 -8.49
N GLN A 122 -7.79 -4.50 -8.08
CA GLN A 122 -8.17 -3.99 -6.76
C GLN A 122 -7.64 -4.88 -5.63
N ARG A 123 -7.66 -6.20 -5.84
CA ARG A 123 -7.16 -7.18 -4.87
C ARG A 123 -5.65 -7.02 -4.63
N MET A 124 -4.87 -7.00 -5.70
CA MET A 124 -3.43 -6.81 -5.60
C MET A 124 -3.07 -5.42 -5.08
N LEU A 125 -3.83 -4.38 -5.42
CA LEU A 125 -3.65 -3.04 -4.86
C LEU A 125 -3.81 -3.04 -3.34
N LEU A 126 -4.75 -3.80 -2.76
CA LEU A 126 -4.90 -3.89 -1.30
C LEU A 126 -3.67 -4.51 -0.63
N GLU A 127 -3.21 -5.67 -1.12
CA GLU A 127 -2.02 -6.36 -0.60
C GLU A 127 -0.77 -5.48 -0.75
N THR A 128 -0.53 -4.96 -1.96
CA THR A 128 0.66 -4.17 -2.28
C THR A 128 0.68 -2.84 -1.52
N SER A 129 -0.49 -2.24 -1.27
CA SER A 129 -0.60 -1.02 -0.45
C SER A 129 -0.27 -1.28 1.01
N TRP A 130 -0.76 -2.39 1.57
CA TRP A 130 -0.43 -2.80 2.93
C TRP A 130 1.08 -2.96 3.10
N GLU A 131 1.71 -3.69 2.19
CA GLU A 131 3.15 -3.92 2.20
C GLU A 131 3.98 -2.64 2.08
N ALA A 132 3.57 -1.72 1.20
CA ALA A 132 4.25 -0.44 1.04
C ALA A 132 4.20 0.39 2.33
N LEU A 133 3.07 0.36 3.05
CA LEU A 133 2.90 1.03 4.34
C LEU A 133 3.72 0.38 5.46
N GLU A 134 3.79 -0.96 5.48
CA GLU A 134 4.66 -1.68 6.39
C GLU A 134 6.14 -1.34 6.16
N ARG A 135 6.58 -1.26 4.90
CA ARG A 135 7.94 -0.80 4.55
C ARG A 135 8.19 0.66 4.90
N ALA A 136 7.15 1.51 4.92
CA ALA A 136 7.23 2.87 5.45
C ALA A 136 7.23 2.95 7.00
N GLY A 137 7.05 1.83 7.68
CA GLY A 137 6.88 1.76 9.14
C GLY A 137 5.57 2.39 9.61
N ILE A 138 4.53 2.43 8.78
CA ILE A 138 3.23 3.00 9.11
C ILE A 138 2.29 1.85 9.52
N ALA A 139 2.00 1.75 10.82
CA ALA A 139 1.02 0.79 11.32
C ALA A 139 -0.41 1.21 10.95
N VAL A 140 -1.09 0.41 10.13
CA VAL A 140 -2.50 0.63 9.77
C VAL A 140 -3.40 0.15 10.90
N ARG A 141 -3.91 1.08 11.71
CA ARG A 141 -4.84 0.78 12.81
C ARG A 141 -6.16 1.48 12.54
N ARG A 142 -7.28 0.75 12.49
CA ARG A 142 -8.61 1.33 12.21
C ARG A 142 -9.05 2.37 13.24
N SER A 143 -8.53 2.30 14.46
CA SER A 143 -8.75 3.31 15.50
C SER A 143 -8.07 4.64 15.20
N ASP A 144 -7.07 4.63 14.32
CA ASP A 144 -6.23 5.79 14.05
C ASP A 144 -6.83 6.58 12.92
N ARG A 145 -6.90 7.89 13.12
CA ARG A 145 -7.26 8.80 12.04
C ARG A 145 -6.02 9.05 11.19
N LEU A 146 -5.73 8.10 10.30
CA LEU A 146 -4.61 8.19 9.36
C LEU A 146 -4.94 9.14 8.21
N ASP A 147 -4.24 10.27 8.18
CA ASP A 147 -4.36 11.30 7.15
C ASP A 147 -3.51 10.94 5.91
N ILE A 148 -3.97 9.92 5.19
CA ILE A 148 -3.36 9.40 3.96
C ILE A 148 -4.27 9.72 2.77
N GLY A 149 -3.74 10.39 1.75
CA GLY A 149 -4.38 10.50 0.44
C GLY A 149 -4.03 9.32 -0.47
N VAL A 150 -4.94 8.90 -1.34
CA VAL A 150 -4.76 7.78 -2.29
C VAL A 150 -4.95 8.27 -3.72
N TYR A 151 -3.92 8.11 -4.54
CA TYR A 151 -3.87 8.56 -5.93
C TYR A 151 -3.52 7.37 -6.81
N LEU A 152 -4.51 6.82 -7.51
CA LEU A 152 -4.38 5.61 -8.30
C LEU A 152 -4.38 5.93 -9.80
N GLY A 153 -3.33 5.56 -10.51
CA GLY A 153 -3.34 5.43 -11.96
C GLY A 153 -3.86 4.06 -12.37
N MET A 154 -5.00 4.00 -13.04
CA MET A 154 -5.62 2.74 -13.47
C MET A 154 -6.45 2.99 -14.74
N MET A 155 -6.34 2.11 -15.73
CA MET A 155 -7.22 2.07 -16.90
C MET A 155 -8.45 1.20 -16.60
N ALA A 156 -9.46 1.28 -17.46
CA ALA A 156 -10.73 0.57 -17.30
C ALA A 156 -10.58 -0.90 -16.85
N SER A 157 -11.52 -1.37 -16.02
CA SER A 157 -11.55 -2.76 -15.61
C SER A 157 -12.02 -3.66 -16.75
N GLU A 158 -11.12 -4.49 -17.24
CA GLU A 158 -11.41 -5.51 -18.24
C GLU A 158 -12.08 -6.76 -17.63
N TYR A 159 -12.06 -6.88 -16.29
CA TYR A 159 -12.64 -8.03 -15.60
C TYR A 159 -14.16 -8.06 -15.71
N GLY A 160 -14.79 -6.88 -15.76
CA GLY A 160 -16.24 -6.72 -15.97
C GLY A 160 -16.73 -7.34 -17.27
N GLU A 161 -15.92 -7.36 -18.34
CA GLU A 161 -16.27 -8.01 -19.60
C GLU A 161 -16.50 -9.52 -19.44
N ARG A 162 -15.91 -10.13 -18.40
CA ARG A 162 -16.07 -11.57 -18.07
C ARG A 162 -17.32 -11.84 -17.25
N LEU A 163 -17.85 -10.82 -16.58
CA LEU A 163 -19.05 -10.87 -15.76
C LEU A 163 -20.33 -10.69 -16.58
N GLU A 164 -20.22 -10.12 -17.77
CA GLU A 164 -21.36 -9.82 -18.63
C GLU A 164 -21.58 -10.93 -19.67
N ASP A 165 -22.61 -11.76 -19.47
CA ASP A 165 -23.39 -12.20 -20.64
C ASP A 165 -24.27 -11.01 -21.03
N ARG A 166 -23.83 -10.22 -22.01
CA ARG A 166 -24.56 -9.00 -22.46
C ARG A 166 -25.98 -9.30 -22.96
N SER A 167 -26.34 -10.57 -23.11
CA SER A 167 -27.70 -11.03 -23.48
C SER A 167 -28.60 -11.39 -22.29
N ASP A 168 -28.06 -11.56 -21.08
CA ASP A 168 -28.82 -11.89 -19.86
C ASP A 168 -28.49 -10.95 -18.70
N MET A 169 -29.38 -9.98 -18.47
CA MET A 169 -29.26 -9.00 -17.38
C MET A 169 -29.79 -9.52 -16.03
N THR A 170 -30.42 -10.69 -15.99
CA THR A 170 -31.02 -11.23 -14.75
C THR A 170 -30.00 -11.81 -13.78
N GLY A 171 -28.78 -12.08 -14.25
CA GLY A 171 -27.66 -12.64 -13.47
C GLY A 171 -26.65 -11.62 -12.95
N ILE A 172 -26.85 -10.31 -13.12
CA ILE A 172 -25.90 -9.30 -12.67
C ILE A 172 -25.84 -9.25 -11.15
N ASP A 173 -24.67 -9.56 -10.59
CA ASP A 173 -24.46 -9.51 -9.15
C ASP A 173 -24.37 -8.05 -8.64
N PRO A 174 -24.96 -7.73 -7.47
CA PRO A 174 -24.85 -6.41 -6.83
C PRO A 174 -23.42 -5.87 -6.70
N TYR A 175 -22.42 -6.73 -6.52
CA TYR A 175 -21.01 -6.33 -6.42
C TYR A 175 -20.36 -6.04 -7.78
N TYR A 176 -21.05 -6.24 -8.90
CA TYR A 176 -20.52 -5.94 -10.24
C TYR A 176 -19.93 -4.51 -10.32
N THR A 177 -20.72 -3.52 -9.90
CA THR A 177 -20.34 -2.10 -9.97
C THR A 177 -19.15 -1.79 -9.06
N THR A 178 -19.16 -2.29 -7.83
CA THR A 178 -18.10 -2.01 -6.85
C THR A 178 -16.84 -2.82 -7.12
N GLY A 179 -16.96 -3.97 -7.80
CA GLY A 179 -15.86 -4.84 -8.18
C GLY A 179 -15.10 -4.37 -9.42
N GLY A 180 -15.78 -3.75 -10.40
CA GLY A 180 -15.18 -3.30 -11.66
C GLY A 180 -15.00 -1.79 -11.81
N GLY A 181 -15.72 -0.95 -11.04
CA GLY A 181 -15.66 0.50 -11.24
C GLY A 181 -14.29 1.10 -10.87
N LEU A 182 -13.74 1.94 -11.76
CA LEU A 182 -12.43 2.60 -11.58
C LEU A 182 -12.28 3.32 -10.23
N CYS A 183 -13.30 4.08 -9.82
CA CYS A 183 -13.28 4.83 -8.57
C CYS A 183 -13.17 3.94 -7.32
N PHE A 184 -13.63 2.69 -7.41
CA PHE A 184 -13.56 1.74 -6.30
C PHE A 184 -12.15 1.21 -6.09
N GLY A 185 -11.23 1.27 -7.06
CA GLY A 185 -9.83 0.92 -6.84
C GLY A 185 -9.19 1.74 -5.72
N ALA A 186 -9.19 3.07 -5.86
CA ALA A 186 -8.67 3.97 -4.83
C ALA A 186 -9.60 4.02 -3.59
N GLY A 187 -10.93 4.05 -3.82
CA GLY A 187 -11.94 4.10 -2.76
C GLY A 187 -11.84 2.93 -1.79
N ARG A 188 -11.64 1.71 -2.29
CA ARG A 188 -11.56 0.49 -1.49
C ARG A 188 -10.31 0.44 -0.62
N ILE A 189 -9.17 0.91 -1.13
CA ILE A 189 -7.95 1.07 -0.30
C ILE A 189 -8.27 1.97 0.91
N SER A 190 -8.82 3.16 0.67
CA SER A 190 -9.15 4.09 1.75
C SER A 190 -10.20 3.53 2.72
N TYR A 191 -11.22 2.84 2.21
CA TYR A 191 -12.26 2.22 3.02
C TYR A 191 -11.70 1.12 3.94
N VAL A 192 -10.97 0.16 3.37
CA VAL A 192 -10.45 -1.00 4.10
C VAL A 192 -9.43 -0.59 5.16
N MET A 193 -8.56 0.37 4.82
CA MET A 193 -7.47 0.85 5.68
C MET A 193 -7.87 2.00 6.63
N GLY A 194 -9.04 2.61 6.42
CA GLY A 194 -9.56 3.70 7.25
C GLY A 194 -8.98 5.09 6.96
N PHE A 195 -8.49 5.34 5.75
CA PHE A 195 -7.89 6.62 5.36
C PHE A 195 -8.92 7.73 5.17
N LYS A 196 -8.50 8.98 5.43
CA LYS A 196 -9.38 10.17 5.38
C LYS A 196 -8.87 11.31 4.49
N GLY A 197 -7.71 11.14 3.85
CA GLY A 197 -7.19 12.12 2.89
C GLY A 197 -7.91 12.07 1.53
N PRO A 198 -7.45 12.86 0.54
CA PRO A 198 -8.04 12.85 -0.81
C PRO A 198 -7.95 11.48 -1.49
N VAL A 199 -8.96 11.08 -2.25
CA VAL A 199 -9.01 9.78 -2.93
C VAL A 199 -9.38 9.97 -4.40
N LEU A 200 -8.46 9.67 -5.31
CA LEU A 200 -8.65 9.86 -6.75
C LEU A 200 -8.18 8.64 -7.54
N SER A 201 -8.95 8.29 -8.57
CA SER A 201 -8.54 7.37 -9.64
C SER A 201 -8.38 8.19 -10.92
N VAL A 202 -7.24 8.03 -11.60
CA VAL A 202 -6.78 8.84 -12.72
C VAL A 202 -6.54 7.94 -13.91
N ASP A 203 -7.18 8.28 -15.03
CA ASP A 203 -6.93 7.64 -16.32
C ASP A 203 -6.44 8.70 -17.34
N THR A 204 -5.14 8.69 -17.58
CA THR A 204 -4.48 9.42 -18.66
C THR A 204 -3.71 8.45 -19.55
N ALA A 205 -4.25 7.24 -19.73
CA ALA A 205 -3.61 6.13 -20.40
C ALA A 205 -2.20 5.82 -19.81
N CYS A 206 -1.16 5.76 -20.65
CA CYS A 206 0.19 5.35 -20.22
C CYS A 206 0.83 6.29 -19.19
N SER A 207 0.34 7.53 -19.06
CA SER A 207 0.82 8.49 -18.05
C SER A 207 0.08 8.42 -16.71
N SER A 208 -0.96 7.57 -16.57
CA SER A 208 -1.87 7.55 -15.42
C SER A 208 -1.16 7.58 -14.07
N SER A 209 -0.20 6.68 -13.82
CA SER A 209 0.49 6.65 -12.52
C SER A 209 1.39 7.86 -12.24
N LEU A 210 1.96 8.49 -13.28
CA LEU A 210 2.75 9.72 -13.08
C LEU A 210 1.87 10.96 -12.95
N SER A 211 0.71 10.99 -13.61
CA SER A 211 -0.32 12.00 -13.34
C SER A 211 -0.84 11.88 -11.90
N ALA A 212 -1.08 10.65 -11.41
CA ALA A 212 -1.42 10.40 -10.02
C ALA A 212 -0.31 10.84 -9.05
N LEU A 213 0.96 10.54 -9.37
CA LEU A 213 2.11 11.02 -8.60
C LEU A 213 2.17 12.55 -8.54
N HIS A 214 1.94 13.23 -9.66
CA HIS A 214 1.90 14.69 -9.70
C HIS A 214 0.83 15.26 -8.76
N LEU A 215 -0.39 14.70 -8.78
CA LEU A 215 -1.47 15.15 -7.88
C LEU A 215 -1.10 14.92 -6.41
N ALA A 216 -0.53 13.76 -6.07
CA ALA A 216 -0.04 13.47 -4.73
C ALA A 216 1.03 14.47 -4.26
N VAL A 217 1.97 14.81 -5.15
CA VAL A 217 3.02 15.81 -4.88
C VAL A 217 2.39 17.17 -4.56
N ARG A 218 1.38 17.58 -5.33
CA ARG A 218 0.67 18.85 -5.08
C ARG A 218 -0.09 18.82 -3.75
N SER A 219 -0.81 17.76 -3.43
CA SER A 219 -1.55 17.64 -2.16
C SER A 219 -0.65 17.58 -0.92
N LEU A 220 0.52 16.93 -1.00
CA LEU A 220 1.49 16.92 0.11
C LEU A 220 2.11 18.30 0.38
N ARG A 221 2.38 19.05 -0.69
CA ARG A 221 2.88 20.44 -0.63
C ARG A 221 1.81 21.41 -0.15
N SER A 222 0.55 21.23 -0.55
CA SER A 222 -0.60 22.01 -0.03
C SER A 222 -1.06 21.58 1.36
N ARG A 223 -0.47 20.51 1.92
CA ARG A 223 -0.83 19.92 3.23
C ARG A 223 -2.29 19.44 3.31
N GLU A 224 -2.85 19.00 2.19
CA GLU A 224 -4.16 18.32 2.14
C GLU A 224 -4.13 16.92 2.75
N CYS A 225 -2.93 16.33 2.83
CA CYS A 225 -2.68 15.09 3.54
C CYS A 225 -1.27 15.10 4.15
N ARG A 226 -1.03 14.22 5.12
CA ARG A 226 0.29 13.99 5.72
C ARG A 226 1.11 12.97 4.95
N TYR A 227 0.47 11.90 4.50
CA TYR A 227 1.07 10.88 3.64
C TYR A 227 0.26 10.78 2.35
N ALA A 228 0.91 10.40 1.26
CA ALA A 228 0.23 10.06 0.02
C ALA A 228 0.65 8.66 -0.45
N LEU A 229 -0.34 7.86 -0.81
CA LEU A 229 -0.19 6.58 -1.44
C LEU A 229 -0.41 6.75 -2.94
N VAL A 230 0.65 6.55 -3.72
CA VAL A 230 0.60 6.66 -5.19
C VAL A 230 0.65 5.26 -5.76
N CYS A 231 -0.39 4.89 -6.50
CA CYS A 231 -0.57 3.56 -7.02
C CYS A 231 -0.62 3.58 -8.56
N GLY A 232 -0.19 2.48 -9.18
CA GLY A 232 -0.43 2.19 -10.59
C GLY A 232 -0.77 0.72 -10.76
N SER A 233 -1.82 0.39 -11.50
CA SER A 233 -2.17 -1.00 -11.81
C SER A 233 -2.55 -1.18 -13.27
N ASN A 234 -2.17 -2.34 -13.83
CA ASN A 234 -2.61 -2.79 -15.14
C ASN A 234 -2.62 -4.30 -15.23
N LEU A 235 -3.64 -4.88 -15.86
CA LEU A 235 -3.70 -6.30 -16.22
C LEU A 235 -4.19 -6.50 -17.67
N LEU A 236 -3.84 -7.64 -18.27
CA LEU A 236 -4.22 -8.00 -19.64
C LEU A 236 -5.31 -9.08 -19.60
N LEU A 237 -6.59 -8.68 -19.65
CA LEU A 237 -7.75 -9.57 -19.56
C LEU A 237 -8.64 -9.54 -20.81
N SER A 238 -8.63 -8.44 -21.57
CA SER A 238 -9.51 -8.23 -22.72
C SER A 238 -8.85 -8.67 -24.03
N ALA A 239 -9.46 -9.67 -24.68
CA ALA A 239 -9.13 -10.04 -26.05
C ALA A 239 -9.44 -8.91 -27.04
N SER A 240 -10.51 -8.15 -26.80
CA SER A 240 -10.96 -7.05 -27.66
C SER A 240 -9.90 -5.96 -27.77
N LEU A 241 -9.31 -5.55 -26.65
CA LEU A 241 -8.25 -4.55 -26.65
C LEU A 241 -6.99 -5.06 -27.35
N MET A 242 -6.60 -6.32 -27.08
CA MET A 242 -5.46 -6.95 -27.75
C MET A 242 -5.61 -6.97 -29.29
N VAL A 243 -6.80 -7.36 -29.78
CA VAL A 243 -7.13 -7.37 -31.21
C VAL A 243 -7.10 -5.95 -31.79
N SER A 244 -7.68 -4.97 -31.09
CA SER A 244 -7.69 -3.57 -31.53
C SER A 244 -6.28 -3.01 -31.72
N LEU A 245 -5.38 -3.26 -30.78
CA LEU A 245 -3.98 -2.82 -30.86
C LEU A 245 -3.18 -3.52 -31.97
N CYS A 246 -3.48 -4.79 -32.25
CA CYS A 246 -2.91 -5.47 -33.42
C CYS A 246 -3.44 -4.88 -34.75
N GLN A 247 -4.72 -4.49 -34.83
CA GLN A 247 -5.28 -3.89 -36.04
C GLN A 247 -4.62 -2.54 -36.38
N THR A 248 -4.22 -1.78 -35.37
CA THR A 248 -3.49 -0.50 -35.56
C THR A 248 -1.98 -0.69 -35.75
N ARG A 249 -1.48 -1.93 -35.69
CA ARG A 249 -0.04 -2.27 -35.72
C ARG A 249 0.78 -1.55 -34.64
N ALA A 250 0.17 -1.31 -33.49
CA ALA A 250 0.84 -0.66 -32.36
C ALA A 250 1.81 -1.62 -31.63
N LEU A 251 1.56 -2.93 -31.71
CA LEU A 251 2.32 -3.95 -31.00
C LEU A 251 3.45 -4.53 -31.84
N SER A 252 4.59 -4.79 -31.19
CA SER A 252 5.68 -5.56 -31.81
C SER A 252 5.23 -7.00 -32.10
N PRO A 253 5.51 -7.57 -33.28
CA PRO A 253 5.25 -8.98 -33.56
C PRO A 253 5.92 -9.95 -32.59
N GLU A 254 7.06 -9.56 -32.00
CA GLU A 254 7.76 -10.35 -30.98
C GLU A 254 7.14 -10.22 -29.57
N GLY A 255 6.15 -9.34 -29.39
CA GLY A 255 5.54 -9.06 -28.09
C GLY A 255 6.47 -8.36 -27.09
N ARG A 256 7.59 -7.78 -27.56
CA ARG A 256 8.60 -7.11 -26.74
C ARG A 256 8.83 -5.67 -27.20
N SER A 257 9.10 -4.77 -26.25
CA SER A 257 9.54 -3.40 -26.54
C SER A 257 11.03 -3.36 -26.83
N LYS A 258 11.40 -2.94 -28.04
CA LYS A 258 12.79 -2.86 -28.52
C LYS A 258 13.33 -1.43 -28.45
N SER A 259 13.19 -0.81 -27.27
CA SER A 259 13.49 0.62 -27.04
C SER A 259 14.89 0.99 -27.51
N PHE A 260 14.98 2.00 -28.38
CA PHE A 260 16.22 2.54 -28.96
C PHE A 260 16.99 1.62 -29.91
N LEU A 261 16.47 0.42 -30.23
CA LEU A 261 17.12 -0.49 -31.17
C LEU A 261 16.70 -0.17 -32.62
N ALA A 262 17.55 -0.50 -33.58
CA ALA A 262 17.25 -0.38 -35.02
C ALA A 262 16.05 -1.23 -35.45
N THR A 263 15.76 -2.28 -34.69
CA THR A 263 14.65 -3.22 -34.90
C THR A 263 13.37 -2.84 -34.15
N ALA A 264 13.29 -1.63 -33.59
CA ALA A 264 12.08 -1.06 -32.98
C ALA A 264 10.90 -1.09 -33.98
N ASP A 265 9.80 -1.76 -33.62
CA ASP A 265 8.67 -2.02 -34.52
C ASP A 265 7.30 -1.99 -33.79
N GLY A 266 7.26 -1.44 -32.58
CA GLY A 266 6.08 -1.45 -31.72
C GLY A 266 6.44 -1.78 -30.27
N TYR A 267 5.45 -1.76 -29.39
CA TYR A 267 5.66 -2.12 -27.99
C TYR A 267 5.15 -3.52 -27.65
N GLY A 268 5.75 -4.14 -26.65
CA GLY A 268 5.21 -5.34 -26.00
C GLY A 268 4.32 -4.94 -24.83
N ARG A 269 3.13 -5.53 -24.67
CA ARG A 269 2.26 -5.25 -23.52
C ARG A 269 2.81 -5.88 -22.24
N GLY A 270 2.34 -5.41 -21.09
CA GLY A 270 2.64 -6.04 -19.80
C GLY A 270 1.65 -5.69 -18.70
N GLU A 271 1.72 -6.46 -17.63
CA GLU A 271 0.94 -6.38 -16.42
C GLU A 271 1.79 -5.87 -15.27
N GLY A 272 1.18 -5.21 -14.29
CA GLY A 272 1.91 -4.82 -13.09
C GLY A 272 1.11 -3.99 -12.11
N VAL A 273 1.54 -4.05 -10.86
CA VAL A 273 1.05 -3.21 -9.78
C VAL A 273 2.26 -2.59 -9.09
N GLY A 274 2.22 -1.29 -8.85
CA GLY A 274 3.25 -0.59 -8.09
C GLY A 274 2.63 0.44 -7.16
N VAL A 275 3.23 0.60 -5.97
CA VAL A 275 2.77 1.51 -4.93
C VAL A 275 3.97 2.23 -4.32
N LEU A 276 3.83 3.54 -4.13
CA LEU A 276 4.76 4.39 -3.37
C LEU A 276 4.04 5.02 -2.18
N VAL A 277 4.74 5.10 -1.05
CA VAL A 277 4.34 5.93 0.09
C VAL A 277 5.23 7.16 0.11
N LEU A 278 4.61 8.33 0.08
CA LEU A 278 5.27 9.63 0.06
C LEU A 278 4.90 10.45 1.29
N MET A 279 5.84 11.26 1.76
CA MET A 279 5.61 12.32 2.73
C MET A 279 6.63 13.44 2.52
N ARG A 280 6.48 14.57 3.21
CA ARG A 280 7.50 15.63 3.15
C ARG A 280 8.82 15.13 3.73
N LEU A 281 9.93 15.48 3.10
CA LEU A 281 11.26 15.03 3.51
C LEU A 281 11.58 15.41 4.96
N GLU A 282 11.26 16.65 5.35
CA GLU A 282 11.44 17.15 6.72
C GLU A 282 10.72 16.28 7.78
N ASP A 283 9.56 15.74 7.42
CA ASP A 283 8.75 14.91 8.30
C ASP A 283 9.33 13.49 8.36
N ALA A 284 9.80 12.97 7.23
CA ALA A 284 10.44 11.66 7.15
C ALA A 284 11.71 11.61 8.01
N GLU A 285 12.55 12.65 7.93
CA GLU A 285 13.77 12.76 8.73
C GLU A 285 13.47 12.89 10.22
N ARG A 286 12.52 13.75 10.59
CA ARG A 286 12.10 13.95 11.99
C ARG A 286 11.53 12.67 12.59
N GLU A 287 10.75 11.92 11.83
CA GLU A 287 10.15 10.65 12.27
C GLU A 287 11.10 9.46 12.14
N GLY A 288 12.27 9.63 11.54
CA GLY A 288 13.23 8.56 11.32
C GLY A 288 12.70 7.47 10.38
N ARG A 289 11.93 7.86 9.36
CA ARG A 289 11.40 6.97 8.32
C ARG A 289 12.53 6.48 7.41
N PRO A 290 12.41 5.29 6.79
CA PRO A 290 13.32 4.92 5.72
C PRO A 290 13.09 5.88 4.56
N ILE A 291 14.15 6.37 3.94
CA ILE A 291 14.07 7.25 2.76
C ILE A 291 14.88 6.61 1.65
N VAL A 292 14.19 6.18 0.60
CA VAL A 292 14.80 5.49 -0.54
C VAL A 292 15.33 6.50 -1.55
N ALA A 293 14.50 7.49 -1.89
CA ALA A 293 14.80 8.58 -2.82
C ALA A 293 13.94 9.81 -2.49
N VAL A 294 14.18 10.92 -3.19
CA VAL A 294 13.45 12.17 -3.02
C VAL A 294 12.83 12.59 -4.35
N VAL A 295 11.52 12.82 -4.36
CA VAL A 295 10.83 13.51 -5.47
C VAL A 295 11.07 15.00 -5.33
N ARG A 296 11.81 15.58 -6.29
CA ARG A 296 12.18 16.99 -6.30
C ARG A 296 11.18 17.85 -7.07
N GLY A 297 10.70 17.36 -8.21
CA GLY A 297 9.72 18.10 -8.99
C GLY A 297 8.96 17.23 -9.97
N THR A 298 7.77 17.70 -10.35
CA THR A 298 6.90 17.02 -11.31
C THR A 298 6.17 18.02 -12.20
N ALA A 299 5.91 17.63 -13.45
CA ALA A 299 5.03 18.37 -14.34
C ALA A 299 4.16 17.43 -15.17
N VAL A 300 2.97 17.93 -15.53
CA VAL A 300 2.03 17.29 -16.45
C VAL A 300 1.55 18.34 -17.46
N ASN A 301 1.51 18.00 -18.74
CA ASN A 301 0.91 18.83 -19.79
C ASN A 301 0.18 17.96 -20.83
N HIS A 302 -0.20 18.55 -21.97
CA HIS A 302 -0.85 17.83 -23.06
C HIS A 302 -0.27 18.24 -24.41
N ASP A 303 -0.25 17.31 -25.36
CA ASP A 303 0.20 17.48 -26.75
C ASP A 303 -0.62 18.50 -27.57
N GLY A 304 -1.79 18.91 -27.07
CA GLY A 304 -2.71 19.82 -27.78
C GLY A 304 -3.11 19.29 -29.17
N ALA A 305 -3.16 20.19 -30.15
CA ALA A 305 -3.48 19.88 -31.54
C ALA A 305 -2.26 19.28 -32.28
N ALA A 306 -1.87 18.07 -31.91
CA ALA A 306 -0.85 17.29 -32.61
C ALA A 306 -1.34 16.79 -33.99
N SER A 307 -0.46 16.14 -34.75
CA SER A 307 -0.78 15.64 -36.11
C SER A 307 -1.87 14.57 -36.15
N SER A 308 -2.08 13.87 -35.04
CA SER A 308 -3.27 13.04 -34.76
C SER A 308 -3.43 12.90 -33.24
N LEU A 309 -4.60 12.43 -32.78
CA LEU A 309 -4.87 12.27 -31.34
C LEU A 309 -3.83 11.37 -30.65
N THR A 310 -3.32 10.35 -31.33
CA THR A 310 -2.39 9.36 -30.77
C THR A 310 -0.94 9.58 -31.19
N ALA A 311 -0.65 10.64 -31.93
CA ALA A 311 0.71 10.95 -32.36
C ALA A 311 1.44 11.76 -31.28
N PRO A 312 2.68 11.40 -30.92
CA PRO A 312 3.46 12.13 -29.92
C PRO A 312 3.86 13.53 -30.43
N ASN A 313 4.02 14.48 -29.50
CA ASN A 313 4.42 15.85 -29.80
C ASN A 313 5.75 16.23 -29.12
N GLY A 314 6.83 16.32 -29.90
CA GLY A 314 8.17 16.67 -29.41
C GLY A 314 8.22 18.00 -28.63
N PRO A 315 7.71 19.12 -29.15
CA PRO A 315 7.61 20.38 -28.40
C PRO A 315 6.90 20.27 -27.04
N ALA A 316 5.77 19.57 -26.97
CA ALA A 316 5.06 19.36 -25.70
C ALA A 316 5.89 18.53 -24.70
N GLN A 317 6.62 17.51 -25.17
CA GLN A 317 7.57 16.76 -24.35
C GLN A 317 8.71 17.65 -23.83
N GLN A 318 9.24 18.56 -24.65
CA GLN A 318 10.25 19.52 -24.18
C GLN A 318 9.71 20.43 -23.08
N GLU A 319 8.48 20.93 -23.23
CA GLU A 319 7.84 21.80 -22.25
C GLU A 319 7.63 21.11 -20.90
N VAL A 320 7.15 19.86 -20.90
CA VAL A 320 6.94 19.13 -19.64
C VAL A 320 8.27 18.82 -18.94
N ILE A 321 9.33 18.49 -19.69
CA ILE A 321 10.67 18.27 -19.13
C ILE A 321 11.20 19.57 -18.50
N ARG A 322 11.13 20.71 -19.21
CA ARG A 322 11.55 22.01 -18.67
C ARG A 322 10.75 22.40 -17.42
N ALA A 323 9.43 22.20 -17.44
CA ALA A 323 8.56 22.52 -16.31
C ALA A 323 8.89 21.69 -15.07
N ALA A 324 9.18 20.39 -15.24
CA ALA A 324 9.53 19.52 -14.12
C ALA A 324 10.92 19.83 -13.55
N LEU A 325 11.91 20.15 -14.40
CA LEU A 325 13.23 20.61 -13.95
C LEU A 325 13.14 21.94 -13.18
N ALA A 326 12.31 22.87 -13.66
CA ALA A 326 12.04 24.12 -12.98
C ALA A 326 11.31 23.91 -11.64
N ASP A 327 10.31 23.02 -11.59
CA ASP A 327 9.62 22.64 -10.35
C ASP A 327 10.56 21.96 -9.34
N ALA A 328 11.60 21.27 -9.84
CA ALA A 328 12.63 20.60 -9.03
C ALA A 328 13.75 21.53 -8.55
N GLY A 329 13.96 22.68 -9.20
CA GLY A 329 15.17 23.49 -9.02
C GLY A 329 16.44 22.70 -9.35
N VAL A 330 16.40 21.97 -10.48
CA VAL A 330 17.50 21.12 -10.97
C VAL A 330 17.94 21.63 -12.33
N GLU A 331 19.24 21.86 -12.48
CA GLU A 331 19.82 22.24 -13.76
C GLU A 331 19.95 21.04 -14.70
N PRO A 332 19.77 21.20 -16.03
CA PRO A 332 19.89 20.10 -16.99
C PRO A 332 21.24 19.35 -16.91
N ALA A 333 22.32 20.04 -16.55
CA ALA A 333 23.66 19.47 -16.40
C ALA A 333 23.78 18.48 -15.22
N GLU A 334 22.83 18.48 -14.27
CA GLU A 334 22.86 17.63 -13.08
C GLU A 334 22.25 16.24 -13.31
N LEU A 335 21.53 16.05 -14.42
CA LEU A 335 20.90 14.78 -14.75
C LEU A 335 21.97 13.71 -15.06
N GLY A 336 21.94 12.61 -14.31
CA GLY A 336 22.79 11.44 -14.55
C GLY A 336 22.07 10.31 -15.30
N TRP A 337 20.74 10.28 -15.22
CA TRP A 337 19.91 9.24 -15.82
C TRP A 337 18.58 9.79 -16.33
N ILE A 338 18.10 9.28 -17.46
CA ILE A 338 16.70 9.39 -17.88
C ILE A 338 16.11 8.00 -18.07
N GLU A 339 15.10 7.69 -17.27
CA GLU A 339 14.19 6.58 -17.53
C GLU A 339 13.13 7.08 -18.51
N ALA A 340 13.31 6.73 -19.77
CA ALA A 340 12.47 7.17 -20.87
C ALA A 340 11.12 6.47 -20.88
N HIS A 341 10.14 7.10 -21.53
CA HIS A 341 8.89 6.45 -21.91
C HIS A 341 9.21 5.29 -22.84
N GLY A 342 10.07 5.48 -23.85
CA GLY A 342 10.85 4.45 -24.55
C GLY A 342 10.05 3.20 -24.90
N THR A 343 9.01 3.32 -25.71
CA THR A 343 8.12 2.19 -26.04
C THR A 343 8.69 1.24 -27.08
N GLY A 344 9.76 1.61 -27.79
CA GLY A 344 10.29 0.82 -28.90
C GLY A 344 9.50 1.03 -30.19
N THR A 345 8.88 2.20 -30.35
CA THR A 345 8.13 2.53 -31.56
C THR A 345 9.00 3.30 -32.54
N VAL A 346 8.84 3.02 -33.84
CA VAL A 346 9.61 3.63 -34.93
C VAL A 346 9.60 5.16 -34.88
N LEU A 347 8.43 5.74 -34.56
CA LEU A 347 8.23 7.19 -34.52
C LEU A 347 8.51 7.78 -33.13
N GLY A 348 8.14 7.08 -32.05
CA GLY A 348 8.19 7.61 -30.69
C GLY A 348 9.62 7.77 -30.17
N ASP A 349 10.48 6.77 -30.37
CA ASP A 349 11.84 6.80 -29.83
C ASP A 349 12.67 7.98 -30.37
N PRO A 350 12.69 8.28 -31.69
CA PRO A 350 13.38 9.47 -32.20
C PRO A 350 12.80 10.79 -31.70
N ILE A 351 11.48 10.89 -31.54
CA ILE A 351 10.83 12.11 -31.05
C ILE A 351 11.20 12.36 -29.59
N GLU A 352 11.16 11.33 -28.75
CA GLU A 352 11.49 11.44 -27.34
C GLU A 352 12.96 11.83 -27.13
N VAL A 353 13.89 11.16 -27.82
CA VAL A 353 15.32 11.47 -27.70
C VAL A 353 15.62 12.87 -28.24
N GLY A 354 14.98 13.28 -29.35
CA GLY A 354 15.10 14.63 -29.88
C GLY A 354 14.55 15.71 -28.93
N ALA A 355 13.42 15.43 -28.28
CA ALA A 355 12.85 16.33 -27.26
C ALA A 355 13.79 16.46 -26.05
N LEU A 356 14.41 15.36 -25.61
CA LEU A 356 15.39 15.39 -24.54
C LEU A 356 16.63 16.20 -24.92
N ASP A 357 17.22 15.98 -26.11
CA ASP A 357 18.39 16.75 -26.59
C ASP A 357 18.10 18.25 -26.67
N ALA A 358 16.91 18.64 -27.11
CA ALA A 358 16.49 20.04 -27.18
C ALA A 358 16.35 20.73 -25.81
N VAL A 359 16.34 19.98 -24.70
CA VAL A 359 16.26 20.54 -23.34
C VAL A 359 17.60 20.40 -22.60
N VAL A 360 18.25 19.25 -22.69
CA VAL A 360 19.43 18.94 -21.86
C VAL A 360 20.73 18.78 -22.66
N GLY A 361 20.63 18.64 -23.98
CA GLY A 361 21.75 18.24 -24.83
C GLY A 361 22.93 19.19 -24.81
N GLU A 362 22.68 20.51 -24.82
CA GLU A 362 23.75 21.51 -24.74
C GLU A 362 24.53 21.40 -23.42
N ALA A 363 23.81 21.35 -22.30
CA ALA A 363 24.40 21.24 -20.97
C ALA A 363 25.20 19.93 -20.80
N VAL A 364 24.67 18.81 -21.30
CA VAL A 364 25.34 17.51 -21.25
C VAL A 364 26.61 17.49 -22.11
N ARG A 365 26.59 18.10 -23.31
CA ARG A 365 27.80 18.21 -24.15
C ARG A 365 28.87 19.11 -23.52
N GLN A 366 28.47 20.21 -22.87
CA GLN A 366 29.40 21.10 -22.15
C GLN A 366 30.04 20.40 -20.94
N ARG A 367 29.28 19.54 -20.25
CA ARG A 367 29.76 18.72 -19.13
C ARG A 367 30.79 17.67 -19.55
N GLY A 368 30.71 17.17 -20.79
CA GLY A 368 31.63 16.15 -21.34
C GLY A 368 31.34 14.71 -20.93
N THR A 369 30.64 14.49 -19.81
CA THR A 369 30.17 13.16 -19.38
C THR A 369 28.80 12.85 -19.99
N PRO A 370 28.64 11.76 -20.76
CA PRO A 370 27.37 11.42 -21.40
C PRO A 370 26.22 11.21 -20.40
N LEU A 371 25.01 11.64 -20.77
CA LEU A 371 23.78 11.31 -20.04
C LEU A 371 23.35 9.88 -20.38
N ALA A 372 23.22 9.03 -19.37
CA ALA A 372 22.73 7.68 -19.56
C ALA A 372 21.20 7.67 -19.72
N ILE A 373 20.69 6.95 -20.71
CA ILE A 373 19.25 6.79 -20.96
C ILE A 373 18.87 5.31 -21.11
N GLY A 374 17.64 4.96 -20.77
CA GLY A 374 17.11 3.61 -20.97
C GLY A 374 15.61 3.53 -20.70
N SER A 375 15.03 2.35 -20.88
CA SER A 375 13.65 2.10 -20.50
C SER A 375 13.50 0.68 -19.97
N VAL A 376 12.82 0.52 -18.83
CA VAL A 376 12.50 -0.79 -18.26
C VAL A 376 11.52 -1.59 -19.12
N LYS A 377 10.82 -0.91 -20.05
CA LYS A 377 9.88 -1.57 -20.95
C LYS A 377 10.54 -2.64 -21.79
N SER A 378 11.84 -2.54 -22.09
CA SER A 378 12.59 -3.59 -22.79
C SER A 378 12.74 -4.91 -22.02
N ARG A 379 12.53 -4.88 -20.70
CA ARG A 379 12.67 -6.03 -19.81
C ARG A 379 11.34 -6.51 -19.24
N LEU A 380 10.39 -5.62 -19.00
CA LEU A 380 9.09 -5.95 -18.38
C LEU A 380 7.89 -5.85 -19.33
N GLY A 381 8.06 -5.25 -20.51
CA GLY A 381 6.95 -4.79 -21.33
C GLY A 381 6.41 -3.44 -20.90
N HIS A 382 5.50 -2.91 -21.71
CA HIS A 382 4.76 -1.69 -21.43
C HIS A 382 3.60 -1.99 -20.50
N LEU A 383 3.76 -1.67 -19.22
CA LEU A 383 2.75 -1.93 -18.17
C LEU A 383 1.58 -0.91 -18.18
N GLU A 384 1.31 -0.27 -19.31
CA GLU A 384 0.21 0.68 -19.51
C GLU A 384 0.08 1.68 -18.33
N ALA A 385 -1.04 1.73 -17.60
CA ALA A 385 -1.24 2.63 -16.47
C ALA A 385 -0.22 2.48 -15.33
N ALA A 386 0.40 1.31 -15.17
CA ALA A 386 1.44 1.04 -14.18
C ALA A 386 2.87 1.32 -14.68
N SER A 387 3.05 1.74 -15.94
CA SER A 387 4.39 1.93 -16.52
C SER A 387 5.21 2.99 -15.80
N GLY A 388 4.56 4.11 -15.46
CA GLY A 388 5.23 5.21 -14.80
C GLY A 388 5.69 4.84 -13.40
N ILE A 389 4.87 4.12 -12.63
CA ILE A 389 5.21 3.73 -11.26
C ILE A 389 6.34 2.71 -11.25
N ALA A 390 6.35 1.73 -12.17
CA ALA A 390 7.45 0.78 -12.31
C ALA A 390 8.79 1.45 -12.67
N ALA A 391 8.73 2.49 -13.51
CA ALA A 391 9.87 3.32 -13.89
C ALA A 391 10.40 4.17 -12.71
N VAL A 392 9.51 4.74 -11.90
CA VAL A 392 9.89 5.47 -10.67
C VAL A 392 10.49 4.52 -9.63
N LEU A 393 9.92 3.33 -9.43
CA LEU A 393 10.46 2.31 -8.53
C LEU A 393 11.90 1.91 -8.92
N LYS A 394 12.13 1.60 -10.20
CA LYS A 394 13.48 1.33 -10.75
C LYS A 394 14.43 2.49 -10.45
N THR A 395 14.01 3.70 -10.78
CA THR A 395 14.86 4.89 -10.67
C THR A 395 15.18 5.20 -9.20
N ALA A 396 14.23 5.03 -8.29
CA ALA A 396 14.45 5.18 -6.85
C ALA A 396 15.47 4.15 -6.32
N LEU A 397 15.38 2.89 -6.75
CA LEU A 397 16.36 1.85 -6.40
C LEU A 397 17.75 2.17 -6.95
N MET A 398 17.86 2.59 -8.22
CA MET A 398 19.14 3.02 -8.81
C MET A 398 19.80 4.16 -8.01
N LEU A 399 19.00 5.15 -7.60
CA LEU A 399 19.48 6.28 -6.80
C LEU A 399 19.94 5.83 -5.40
N HIS A 400 19.17 4.93 -4.77
CA HIS A 400 19.48 4.35 -3.46
C HIS A 400 20.80 3.56 -3.48
N HIS A 401 20.96 2.66 -4.45
CA HIS A 401 22.17 1.84 -4.60
C HIS A 401 23.35 2.61 -5.24
N GLY A 402 23.09 3.72 -5.92
CA GLY A 402 24.14 4.49 -6.61
C GLY A 402 24.73 3.77 -7.82
N GLU A 403 23.94 2.94 -8.49
CA GLU A 403 24.34 2.11 -9.63
C GLU A 403 23.31 2.29 -10.77
N ILE A 404 23.80 2.31 -12.00
CA ILE A 404 23.01 2.36 -13.23
C ILE A 404 23.12 0.99 -13.89
N PRO A 405 22.08 0.14 -13.83
CA PRO A 405 22.07 -1.13 -14.51
C PRO A 405 22.09 -0.99 -16.03
N ALA A 406 22.44 -2.07 -16.71
CA ALA A 406 22.35 -2.16 -18.16
C ALA A 406 20.92 -1.83 -18.64
N ALA A 407 20.81 -0.95 -19.63
CA ALA A 407 19.55 -0.58 -20.27
C ALA A 407 19.18 -1.53 -21.43
N LEU A 408 20.20 -2.11 -22.06
CA LEU A 408 20.12 -3.11 -23.11
C LEU A 408 20.95 -4.33 -22.72
N SER A 409 20.57 -5.50 -23.20
CA SER A 409 21.36 -6.72 -23.06
C SER A 409 22.56 -6.72 -24.02
N GLU A 410 23.56 -7.56 -23.78
CA GLU A 410 24.71 -7.70 -24.69
C GLU A 410 24.28 -8.20 -26.08
N ASP A 411 23.32 -9.13 -26.10
CA ASP A 411 22.76 -9.74 -27.32
C ASP A 411 21.84 -8.80 -28.12
N ASP A 412 21.49 -7.63 -27.57
CA ASP A 412 20.65 -6.66 -28.28
C ASP A 412 21.42 -6.05 -29.47
N GLY A 413 20.75 -5.93 -30.62
CA GLY A 413 21.33 -5.45 -31.87
C GLY A 413 21.74 -3.96 -31.88
N GLU A 414 21.93 -3.41 -33.08
CA GLU A 414 22.37 -2.02 -33.27
C GLU A 414 21.34 -1.00 -32.75
N LEU A 415 21.83 0.18 -32.35
CA LEU A 415 20.96 1.29 -31.95
C LEU A 415 20.26 1.90 -33.17
N ASN A 416 19.11 2.53 -32.94
CA ASN A 416 18.26 3.08 -33.97
C ASN A 416 18.99 4.17 -34.79
N PRO A 417 19.21 3.98 -36.12
CA PRO A 417 19.96 4.93 -36.95
C PRO A 417 19.20 6.23 -37.23
N HIS A 418 17.91 6.30 -36.92
CA HIS A 418 17.13 7.54 -37.01
C HIS A 418 17.41 8.52 -35.85
N ILE A 419 18.14 8.07 -34.83
CA ILE A 419 18.64 8.90 -33.74
C ILE A 419 20.13 9.21 -34.02
N PRO A 420 20.53 10.49 -34.05
CA PRO A 420 21.90 10.87 -34.40
C PRO A 420 22.87 10.70 -33.20
N TRP A 421 23.04 9.47 -32.71
CA TRP A 421 23.80 9.14 -31.49
C TRP A 421 25.21 9.74 -31.44
N ASP A 422 25.89 9.83 -32.59
CA ASP A 422 27.23 10.41 -32.74
C ASP A 422 27.30 11.92 -32.42
N ARG A 423 26.16 12.61 -32.50
CA ARG A 423 26.04 14.05 -32.22
C ARG A 423 25.43 14.33 -30.85
N LEU A 424 24.83 13.32 -30.23
CA LEU A 424 24.20 13.43 -28.93
C LEU A 424 25.23 13.21 -27.82
N GLY A 425 25.08 13.93 -26.71
CA GLY A 425 25.82 13.64 -25.49
C GLY A 425 25.24 12.45 -24.70
N PHE A 426 24.57 11.50 -25.35
CA PHE A 426 23.76 10.47 -24.68
C PHE A 426 24.36 9.07 -24.88
N ALA A 427 24.12 8.18 -23.92
CA ALA A 427 24.57 6.79 -23.99
C ALA A 427 23.48 5.83 -23.48
N VAL A 428 23.34 4.69 -24.15
CA VAL A 428 22.47 3.58 -23.69
C VAL A 428 23.36 2.49 -23.08
N PRO A 429 23.42 2.34 -21.75
CA PRO A 429 24.31 1.36 -21.12
C PRO A 429 23.98 -0.07 -21.53
N ARG A 430 25.01 -0.87 -21.79
CA ARG A 430 24.94 -2.33 -21.98
C ARG A 430 25.49 -3.13 -20.80
N GLU A 431 26.17 -2.45 -19.89
CA GLU A 431 26.76 -3.03 -18.69
C GLU A 431 26.32 -2.21 -17.47
N ASN A 432 26.25 -2.88 -16.32
CA ASN A 432 26.02 -2.22 -15.04
C ASN A 432 27.23 -1.33 -14.71
N ARG A 433 26.98 -0.10 -14.25
CA ARG A 433 28.03 0.87 -13.92
C ARG A 433 27.69 1.70 -12.69
N PRO A 434 28.70 2.18 -11.93
CA PRO A 434 28.44 3.11 -10.84
C PRO A 434 27.83 4.41 -11.37
N TRP A 435 27.09 5.10 -10.51
CA TRP A 435 26.62 6.46 -10.80
C TRP A 435 27.82 7.40 -11.01
N PRO A 436 27.84 8.27 -12.04
CA PRO A 436 28.97 9.15 -12.30
C PRO A 436 29.35 10.03 -11.09
N GLU A 437 30.62 9.97 -10.69
CA GLU A 437 31.15 10.67 -9.49
C GLU A 437 31.38 12.17 -9.72
N ASP A 438 31.53 12.58 -10.98
CA ASP A 438 31.73 13.97 -11.40
C ASP A 438 30.44 14.81 -11.30
N LEU A 439 29.30 14.17 -11.07
CA LEU A 439 28.03 14.85 -10.84
C LEU A 439 27.90 15.31 -9.38
N PRO A 440 27.44 16.55 -9.14
CA PRO A 440 27.32 17.09 -7.78
C PRO A 440 26.32 16.28 -6.94
N ARG A 441 25.28 15.75 -7.60
CA ARG A 441 24.16 15.01 -7.01
C ARG A 441 23.76 13.87 -7.94
N ARG A 442 23.16 12.82 -7.38
CA ARG A 442 22.56 11.76 -8.19
C ARG A 442 21.11 12.16 -8.49
N VAL A 443 20.86 12.62 -9.71
CA VAL A 443 19.55 13.10 -10.15
C VAL A 443 19.11 12.39 -11.41
N ALA A 444 17.85 11.96 -11.46
CA ALA A 444 17.25 11.27 -12.57
C ALA A 444 15.93 11.91 -13.00
N GLY A 445 15.61 11.81 -14.28
CA GLY A 445 14.28 12.09 -14.82
C GLY A 445 13.54 10.80 -15.19
N VAL A 446 12.21 10.81 -15.06
CA VAL A 446 11.33 9.72 -15.50
C VAL A 446 10.24 10.29 -16.40
N ASN A 447 10.16 9.76 -17.62
CA ASN A 447 9.16 10.15 -18.62
C ASN A 447 7.99 9.15 -18.64
N SER A 448 6.76 9.66 -18.76
CA SER A 448 5.65 8.84 -19.24
C SER A 448 4.69 9.66 -20.10
N PHE A 449 4.47 9.22 -21.33
CA PHE A 449 3.68 9.92 -22.33
C PHE A 449 2.45 9.08 -22.69
N GLY A 450 1.27 9.58 -22.37
CA GLY A 450 -0.01 8.91 -22.59
C GLY A 450 -0.43 8.99 -24.05
N MET A 451 -1.01 7.90 -24.57
CA MET A 451 -1.51 7.84 -25.94
C MET A 451 -2.67 8.82 -26.21
N SER A 452 -3.33 9.33 -25.16
CA SER A 452 -4.32 10.41 -25.26
C SER A 452 -3.68 11.79 -25.46
N GLY A 453 -2.35 11.90 -25.38
CA GLY A 453 -1.57 13.13 -25.50
C GLY A 453 -1.18 13.76 -24.16
N THR A 454 -1.53 13.18 -23.02
CA THR A 454 -1.10 13.70 -21.70
C THR A 454 0.34 13.27 -21.41
N ASN A 455 1.23 14.21 -21.12
CA ASN A 455 2.63 13.91 -20.79
C ASN A 455 2.90 14.15 -19.32
N ALA A 456 3.78 13.35 -18.72
CA ALA A 456 4.27 13.55 -17.38
C ALA A 456 5.79 13.38 -17.31
N HIS A 457 6.44 14.24 -16.52
CA HIS A 457 7.86 14.14 -16.18
C HIS A 457 8.07 14.27 -14.67
N VAL A 458 8.93 13.44 -14.11
CA VAL A 458 9.26 13.41 -12.67
C VAL A 458 10.76 13.50 -12.51
N VAL A 459 11.22 14.35 -11.60
CA VAL A 459 12.63 14.49 -11.23
C VAL A 459 12.85 13.89 -9.83
N LEU A 460 13.75 12.90 -9.76
CA LEU A 460 14.13 12.19 -8.55
C LEU A 460 15.59 12.46 -8.19
N GLU A 461 15.89 12.48 -6.90
CA GLU A 461 17.24 12.65 -6.37
C GLU A 461 17.54 11.57 -5.31
N ALA A 462 18.80 11.12 -5.24
CA ALA A 462 19.23 10.24 -4.16
C ALA A 462 19.19 10.97 -2.82
N TYR A 463 18.61 10.32 -1.82
CA TYR A 463 18.70 10.81 -0.45
C TYR A 463 20.11 10.55 0.11
N ARG A 464 20.76 11.60 0.60
CA ARG A 464 22.03 11.49 1.34
C ARG A 464 21.74 11.80 2.80
N PRO A 465 21.69 10.79 3.69
CA PRO A 465 21.49 11.05 5.10
C PRO A 465 22.62 11.95 5.61
N GLN A 466 22.27 12.94 6.43
CA GLN A 466 23.30 13.62 7.22
C GLN A 466 23.97 12.57 8.11
N PRO A 467 25.32 12.56 8.20
CA PRO A 467 26.01 11.66 9.11
C PRO A 467 25.37 11.83 10.49
N PRO A 468 24.87 10.75 11.13
CA PRO A 468 24.36 10.87 12.47
C PRO A 468 25.48 11.46 13.33
N GLU A 469 25.17 12.48 14.12
CA GLU A 469 26.05 12.92 15.20
C GLU A 469 26.39 11.66 16.00
N ALA A 470 27.69 11.36 16.15
CA ALA A 470 28.18 10.07 16.63
C ALA A 470 27.44 9.68 17.91
N ALA A 471 26.44 8.81 17.76
CA ALA A 471 25.73 8.30 18.90
C ALA A 471 26.75 7.44 19.66
N PRO A 472 26.90 7.62 20.99
CA PRO A 472 27.73 6.72 21.76
C PRO A 472 27.29 5.29 21.46
N ALA A 473 28.26 4.39 21.26
CA ALA A 473 27.98 2.97 21.04
C ALA A 473 26.94 2.53 22.08
N SER A 474 25.75 2.15 21.62
CA SER A 474 24.72 1.68 22.54
C SER A 474 25.26 0.41 23.17
N GLU A 475 25.43 0.41 24.49
CA GLU A 475 25.61 -0.83 25.23
C GLU A 475 24.45 -1.78 24.88
N ALA A 476 24.74 -3.08 24.84
CA ALA A 476 23.73 -4.11 24.58
C ALA A 476 22.60 -3.94 25.60
N ARG A 477 21.43 -3.52 25.11
CA ARG A 477 20.24 -3.27 25.92
C ARG A 477 19.18 -4.31 25.57
N GLN A 478 18.37 -4.66 26.55
CA GLN A 478 17.23 -5.51 26.29
C GLN A 478 16.24 -4.79 25.37
N GLU A 479 15.85 -5.45 24.30
CA GLU A 479 14.85 -5.00 23.34
C GLU A 479 13.57 -5.82 23.46
N LEU A 480 12.47 -5.22 23.02
CA LEU A 480 11.16 -5.88 22.87
C LEU A 480 10.85 -6.01 21.38
N LEU A 481 10.66 -7.27 20.95
CA LEU A 481 10.20 -7.64 19.62
C LEU A 481 8.77 -8.14 19.71
N THR A 482 7.91 -7.67 18.80
CA THR A 482 6.50 -8.07 18.73
C THR A 482 6.15 -8.51 17.31
N LEU A 483 5.43 -9.62 17.17
CA LEU A 483 4.84 -10.08 15.92
C LEU A 483 3.35 -10.29 16.12
N SER A 484 2.56 -10.05 15.08
CA SER A 484 1.16 -10.42 15.10
C SER A 484 0.59 -10.69 13.72
N ALA A 485 -0.35 -11.62 13.65
CA ALA A 485 -1.09 -11.93 12.43
C ALA A 485 -2.58 -12.15 12.66
N LYS A 486 -3.38 -12.16 11.58
CA LYS A 486 -4.82 -12.43 11.67
C LYS A 486 -5.14 -13.90 11.80
N ASP A 487 -4.26 -14.77 11.36
CA ASP A 487 -4.41 -16.22 11.43
C ASP A 487 -3.13 -16.89 11.99
N PRO A 488 -3.24 -18.13 12.51
CA PRO A 488 -2.12 -18.82 13.11
C PRO A 488 -0.99 -19.16 12.12
N ALA A 489 -1.33 -19.49 10.88
CA ALA A 489 -0.38 -19.90 9.85
C ALA A 489 0.49 -18.71 9.41
N ALA A 490 -0.13 -17.56 9.12
CA ALA A 490 0.58 -16.32 8.82
C ALA A 490 1.47 -15.86 9.98
N LEU A 491 1.08 -16.12 11.25
CA LEU A 491 1.99 -15.80 12.35
C LEU A 491 3.24 -16.68 12.32
N ALA A 492 3.10 -17.97 12.00
CA ALA A 492 4.22 -18.89 11.87
C ALA A 492 5.11 -18.50 10.68
N ASP A 493 4.53 -18.25 9.50
CA ASP A 493 5.25 -17.81 8.30
C ASP A 493 6.01 -16.48 8.57
N LEU A 494 5.36 -15.53 9.25
CA LEU A 494 5.98 -14.25 9.60
C LEU A 494 7.10 -14.44 10.62
N ALA A 495 6.91 -15.30 11.62
CA ALA A 495 7.92 -15.63 12.61
C ALA A 495 9.15 -16.27 11.96
N ASP A 496 8.97 -17.19 11.03
CA ASP A 496 10.05 -17.83 10.29
C ASP A 496 10.82 -16.82 9.42
N ALA A 497 10.09 -15.97 8.69
CA ALA A 497 10.70 -14.92 7.87
C ALA A 497 11.52 -13.93 8.73
N VAL A 498 10.98 -13.52 9.87
CA VAL A 498 11.66 -12.61 10.82
C VAL A 498 12.85 -13.29 11.48
N CYS A 499 12.74 -14.56 11.88
CA CYS A 499 13.88 -15.33 12.40
C CYS A 499 15.00 -15.46 11.36
N GLY A 500 14.64 -15.73 10.10
CA GLY A 500 15.59 -15.74 8.98
C GLY A 500 16.30 -14.39 8.80
N TYR A 501 15.56 -13.29 8.92
CA TYR A 501 16.09 -11.93 8.85
C TYR A 501 17.03 -11.61 10.04
N LEU A 502 16.63 -11.95 11.27
CA LEU A 502 17.42 -11.71 12.49
C LEU A 502 18.78 -12.43 12.44
N LYS A 503 18.83 -13.66 11.92
CA LYS A 503 20.07 -14.43 11.75
C LYS A 503 21.12 -13.75 10.85
N ARG A 504 20.71 -12.80 10.01
CA ARG A 504 21.59 -12.02 9.12
C ARG A 504 21.76 -10.56 9.58
N THR A 505 21.17 -10.20 10.71
CA THR A 505 21.15 -8.82 11.20
C THR A 505 22.40 -8.53 12.03
N ASP A 506 23.09 -7.43 11.72
CA ASP A 506 24.12 -6.88 12.61
C ASP A 506 23.46 -6.32 13.88
N GLU A 507 24.05 -6.58 15.04
CA GLU A 507 23.55 -6.11 16.34
C GLU A 507 23.35 -4.59 16.40
N VAL A 508 24.12 -3.82 15.62
CA VAL A 508 23.93 -2.35 15.48
C VAL A 508 22.54 -1.99 14.95
N ARG A 509 21.92 -2.87 14.14
CA ARG A 509 20.58 -2.66 13.57
C ARG A 509 19.45 -3.18 14.45
N LEU A 510 19.74 -3.96 15.50
CA LEU A 510 18.73 -4.69 16.28
C LEU A 510 17.65 -3.77 16.86
N ALA A 511 18.05 -2.63 17.44
CA ALA A 511 17.12 -1.65 18.00
C ALA A 511 16.14 -1.10 16.95
N SER A 512 16.60 -0.90 15.70
CA SER A 512 15.78 -0.43 14.59
C SER A 512 14.85 -1.52 14.05
N VAL A 513 15.29 -2.79 14.08
CA VAL A 513 14.44 -3.96 13.77
C VAL A 513 13.28 -4.05 14.77
N CYS A 514 13.61 -4.10 16.06
CA CYS A 514 12.61 -4.19 17.12
C CYS A 514 11.66 -2.98 17.13
N HIS A 515 12.19 -1.77 16.89
CA HIS A 515 11.37 -0.56 16.76
C HIS A 515 10.40 -0.63 15.57
N THR A 516 10.86 -1.09 14.41
CA THR A 516 10.02 -1.19 13.22
C THR A 516 8.90 -2.21 13.41
N LEU A 517 9.20 -3.39 13.98
CA LEU A 517 8.21 -4.43 14.23
C LEU A 517 7.16 -3.99 15.25
N ARG A 518 7.54 -3.28 16.32
CA ARG A 518 6.60 -2.87 17.38
C ARG A 518 5.81 -1.60 17.11
N ALA A 519 6.38 -0.66 16.36
CA ALA A 519 5.77 0.64 16.10
C ALA A 519 5.20 0.76 14.68
N GLY A 520 5.76 0.03 13.72
CA GLY A 520 5.43 0.10 12.30
C GLY A 520 4.57 -1.05 11.77
N ARG A 521 4.05 -1.91 12.65
CA ARG A 521 3.11 -2.99 12.30
C ARG A 521 1.80 -2.83 13.06
N ALA A 522 0.71 -3.23 12.41
CA ALA A 522 -0.59 -3.27 13.05
C ALA A 522 -0.64 -4.41 14.07
N PRO A 523 -1.14 -4.20 15.31
CA PRO A 523 -1.39 -5.29 16.24
C PRO A 523 -2.61 -6.09 15.75
N LEU A 524 -2.42 -7.38 15.47
CA LEU A 524 -3.44 -8.30 14.97
C LEU A 524 -3.79 -9.37 16.02
N ALA A 525 -4.70 -10.29 15.70
CA ALA A 525 -5.34 -11.18 16.68
C ALA A 525 -4.37 -12.19 17.33
N HIS A 526 -3.50 -12.84 16.56
CA HIS A 526 -2.52 -13.78 17.09
C HIS A 526 -1.20 -13.06 17.29
N ARG A 527 -0.63 -13.15 18.50
CA ARG A 527 0.45 -12.26 18.95
C ARG A 527 1.59 -13.02 19.59
N ILE A 528 2.81 -12.63 19.27
CA ILE A 528 4.04 -13.04 19.94
C ILE A 528 4.76 -11.78 20.42
N ALA A 529 5.28 -11.81 21.63
CA ALA A 529 6.21 -10.80 22.11
C ALA A 529 7.33 -11.46 22.91
N VAL A 530 8.57 -11.10 22.61
CA VAL A 530 9.77 -11.64 23.26
C VAL A 530 10.74 -10.52 23.57
N THR A 531 11.52 -10.70 24.62
CA THR A 531 12.58 -9.78 25.03
C THR A 531 13.95 -10.46 24.91
N GLY A 532 14.99 -9.68 24.62
CA GLY A 532 16.34 -10.22 24.39
C GLY A 532 17.35 -9.12 24.14
N THR A 533 18.64 -9.43 24.21
CA THR A 533 19.73 -8.44 24.05
C THR A 533 20.50 -8.60 22.74
N THR A 534 20.35 -9.75 22.07
CA THR A 534 21.00 -10.06 20.79
C THR A 534 19.99 -10.54 19.75
N ALA A 535 20.35 -10.44 18.47
CA ALA A 535 19.52 -10.93 17.37
C ALA A 535 19.29 -12.45 17.45
N THR A 536 20.30 -13.19 17.93
CA THR A 536 20.23 -14.66 18.09
C THR A 536 19.27 -15.06 19.20
N GLU A 537 19.39 -14.43 20.39
CA GLU A 537 18.48 -14.67 21.52
C GLU A 537 17.02 -14.39 21.13
N LEU A 538 16.77 -13.29 20.42
CA LEU A 538 15.42 -12.95 19.96
C LEU A 538 14.88 -13.95 18.93
N ALA A 539 15.72 -14.43 18.01
CA ALA A 539 15.30 -15.44 17.03
C ALA A 539 14.95 -16.78 17.71
N GLU A 540 15.75 -17.23 18.68
CA GLU A 540 15.47 -18.44 19.47
C GLU A 540 14.20 -18.28 20.31
N ALA A 541 14.02 -17.12 20.95
CA ALA A 541 12.83 -16.82 21.73
C ALA A 541 11.56 -16.77 20.87
N VAL A 542 11.62 -16.19 19.66
CA VAL A 542 10.51 -16.19 18.71
C VAL A 542 10.14 -17.63 18.32
N ALA A 543 11.12 -18.46 17.94
CA ALA A 543 10.88 -19.85 17.59
C ALA A 543 10.24 -20.64 18.74
N ALA A 544 10.76 -20.49 19.97
CA ALA A 544 10.19 -21.13 21.15
C ALA A 544 8.77 -20.62 21.48
N ALA A 545 8.48 -19.34 21.20
CA ALA A 545 7.15 -18.77 21.39
C ALA A 545 6.12 -19.29 20.37
N VAL A 546 6.55 -19.61 19.15
CA VAL A 546 5.71 -20.29 18.15
C VAL A 546 5.37 -21.71 18.62
N ASP A 547 6.37 -22.47 19.09
CA ASP A 547 6.20 -23.87 19.51
C ASP A 547 5.35 -24.05 20.79
N SER A 548 5.45 -23.11 21.73
CA SER A 548 4.76 -23.20 23.04
C SER A 548 3.35 -22.60 23.05
N ARG A 549 2.94 -21.95 21.96
CA ARG A 549 1.64 -21.27 21.85
C ARG A 549 0.53 -22.29 21.58
N ASP A 550 -0.66 -22.01 22.12
CA ASP A 550 -1.90 -22.59 21.61
C ASP A 550 -2.24 -21.94 20.25
N PRO A 551 -2.22 -22.69 19.13
CA PRO A 551 -2.44 -22.13 17.80
C PRO A 551 -3.79 -21.44 17.66
N GLU A 552 -4.83 -21.90 18.36
CA GLU A 552 -6.18 -21.35 18.24
C GLU A 552 -6.42 -20.14 19.15
N ALA A 553 -5.54 -19.92 20.15
CA ALA A 553 -5.68 -18.79 21.05
C ALA A 553 -5.44 -17.45 20.31
N ALA A 554 -6.53 -16.70 20.12
CA ALA A 554 -6.51 -15.31 19.72
C ALA A 554 -6.48 -14.39 20.96
N ALA A 555 -5.83 -13.23 20.82
CA ALA A 555 -5.77 -12.24 21.87
C ALA A 555 -7.18 -11.71 22.21
N GLN A 556 -7.50 -11.65 23.49
CA GLN A 556 -8.83 -11.22 23.95
C GLN A 556 -8.92 -9.69 24.07
N PRO A 557 -10.14 -9.10 24.02
CA PRO A 557 -10.30 -7.66 24.17
C PRO A 557 -9.78 -7.15 25.52
N PHE A 558 -8.70 -6.39 25.48
CA PHE A 558 -8.13 -5.76 26.67
C PHE A 558 -8.93 -4.52 27.07
N ARG A 559 -9.34 -4.42 28.35
CA ARG A 559 -10.12 -3.28 28.86
C ARG A 559 -9.28 -2.23 29.58
N ALA A 560 -8.56 -2.63 30.62
CA ALA A 560 -7.78 -1.74 31.48
C ALA A 560 -6.78 -2.52 32.34
N ALA A 561 -5.74 -1.84 32.81
CA ALA A 561 -4.82 -2.34 33.83
C ALA A 561 -4.92 -1.52 35.13
N VAL A 562 -4.55 -2.14 36.24
CA VAL A 562 -4.36 -1.50 37.55
C VAL A 562 -2.87 -1.41 37.82
N LEU A 563 -2.37 -0.20 38.07
CA LEU A 563 -1.01 0.02 38.56
C LEU A 563 -1.06 0.06 40.09
N ARG A 564 -0.51 -0.97 40.74
CA ARG A 564 -0.37 -1.02 42.19
C ARG A 564 0.99 -0.51 42.61
N VAL A 565 1.01 0.46 43.52
CA VAL A 565 2.23 1.06 44.07
C VAL A 565 2.26 0.88 45.58
N ALA A 566 3.38 0.40 46.11
CA ALA A 566 3.54 0.14 47.54
C ALA A 566 3.58 1.43 48.36
N ALA A 567 4.48 2.34 47.98
CA ALA A 567 4.67 3.66 48.56
C ALA A 567 5.43 4.56 47.58
N ASP A 568 5.28 5.88 47.73
CA ASP A 568 6.12 6.88 47.06
C ASP A 568 7.50 6.93 47.73
N GLY A 569 8.30 5.88 47.52
CA GLY A 569 9.61 5.68 48.13
C GLY A 569 10.80 5.88 47.17
N PRO A 570 12.04 5.84 47.69
CA PRO A 570 13.27 6.02 46.90
C PRO A 570 13.44 4.97 45.79
N GLU A 571 12.93 3.75 45.99
CA GLU A 571 12.94 2.68 44.98
C GLU A 571 12.15 3.06 43.73
N LEU A 572 10.98 3.68 43.90
CA LEU A 572 10.12 4.11 42.79
C LEU A 572 10.75 5.28 42.03
N ALA A 573 11.35 6.23 42.75
CA ALA A 573 12.09 7.33 42.14
C ALA A 573 13.32 6.84 41.34
N ALA A 574 14.08 5.88 41.89
CA ALA A 574 15.21 5.26 41.20
C ALA A 574 14.77 4.46 39.97
N GLY A 575 13.65 3.73 40.06
CA GLY A 575 13.03 3.04 38.93
C GLY A 575 12.63 3.98 37.80
N LEU A 576 11.99 5.10 38.12
CA LEU A 576 11.64 6.14 37.14
C LEU A 576 12.87 6.76 36.48
N ALA A 577 13.92 7.04 37.25
CA ALA A 577 15.17 7.54 36.70
C ALA A 577 15.81 6.54 35.73
N ALA A 578 15.82 5.25 36.07
CA ALA A 578 16.29 4.18 35.19
C ALA A 578 15.46 4.07 33.90
N LEU A 579 14.13 4.17 34.00
CA LEU A 579 13.23 4.18 32.83
C LEU A 579 13.46 5.41 31.94
N ALA A 580 13.63 6.59 32.52
CA ALA A 580 13.92 7.82 31.77
C ALA A 580 15.29 7.76 31.07
N GLY A 581 16.29 7.15 31.70
CA GLY A 581 17.59 6.91 31.09
C GLY A 581 17.53 5.90 29.94
N ALA A 582 16.84 4.78 30.12
CA ALA A 582 16.72 3.73 29.10
C ALA A 582 15.82 4.13 27.92
N PHE A 583 14.78 4.91 28.18
CA PHE A 583 13.79 5.34 27.18
C PHE A 583 13.61 6.87 27.22
N PRO A 584 14.52 7.64 26.61
CA PRO A 584 14.49 9.11 26.68
C PRO A 584 13.20 9.74 26.14
N ARG A 585 12.55 9.11 25.15
CA ARG A 585 11.25 9.59 24.60
C ARG A 585 10.08 9.41 25.59
N LEU A 586 10.22 8.51 26.58
CA LEU A 586 9.26 8.36 27.68
C LEU A 586 9.51 9.35 28.82
N ALA A 587 10.67 10.02 28.86
CA ALA A 587 10.97 10.98 29.90
C ALA A 587 9.88 12.06 29.95
N VAL A 588 9.34 12.25 31.15
CA VAL A 588 8.34 13.28 31.42
C VAL A 588 9.12 14.58 31.52
N GLY A 589 8.93 15.53 30.58
CA GLY A 589 9.37 16.91 30.79
C GLY A 589 8.80 17.42 32.12
N PRO A 590 9.44 18.35 32.84
CA PRO A 590 9.03 18.70 34.20
C PRO A 590 7.57 19.19 34.20
N SER A 591 6.63 18.32 34.60
CA SER A 591 5.29 18.75 35.00
C SER A 591 5.40 19.35 36.39
N GLY A 592 4.59 20.37 36.67
CA GLY A 592 4.70 21.23 37.86
C GLY A 592 4.93 20.46 39.16
N ALA A 593 5.56 21.13 40.13
CA ALA A 593 6.11 20.64 41.39
C ALA A 593 5.18 19.86 42.36
N ALA A 594 4.04 19.33 41.89
CA ALA A 594 2.97 18.74 42.70
C ALA A 594 2.70 17.23 42.47
N ASP A 595 3.34 16.56 41.49
CA ASP A 595 3.10 15.12 41.24
C ASP A 595 4.13 14.22 41.94
N GLY A 596 3.66 13.19 42.65
CA GLY A 596 4.52 12.16 43.26
C GLY A 596 5.02 11.11 42.25
N PRO A 597 6.03 10.29 42.60
CA PRO A 597 6.56 9.22 41.74
C PRO A 597 5.49 8.25 41.20
N ALA A 598 4.49 7.88 42.00
CA ALA A 598 3.39 7.02 41.58
C ALA A 598 2.57 7.60 40.41
N ASP A 599 2.26 8.90 40.46
CA ASP A 599 1.49 9.58 39.41
C ASP A 599 2.33 9.72 38.14
N ALA A 600 3.64 9.96 38.28
CA ALA A 600 4.57 9.99 37.16
C ALA A 600 4.66 8.62 36.45
N LEU A 601 4.74 7.51 37.21
CA LEU A 601 4.73 6.17 36.65
C LEU A 601 3.40 5.84 35.97
N ALA A 602 2.27 6.18 36.59
CA ALA A 602 0.94 5.98 36.00
C ALA A 602 0.80 6.71 34.66
N ARG A 603 1.28 7.95 34.57
CA ARG A 603 1.30 8.71 33.30
C ARG A 603 2.23 8.09 32.27
N LEU A 604 3.43 7.65 32.68
CA LEU A 604 4.39 7.01 31.78
C LEU A 604 3.76 5.77 31.14
N VAL A 605 3.21 4.86 31.94
CA VAL A 605 2.60 3.64 31.40
C VAL A 605 1.35 3.97 30.58
N GLY A 606 0.60 5.02 30.97
CA GLY A 606 -0.54 5.51 30.19
C GLY A 606 -0.20 5.97 28.77
N ARG A 607 1.05 6.40 28.51
CA ARG A 607 1.51 6.78 27.15
C ARG A 607 1.51 5.62 26.16
N PHE A 608 1.53 4.37 26.63
CA PHE A 608 1.39 3.20 25.77
C PHE A 608 -0.04 2.98 25.25
N GLY A 609 -0.98 3.90 25.53
CA GLY A 609 -2.34 3.85 25.01
C GLY A 609 -3.31 2.96 25.80
N ILE A 610 -2.90 2.49 26.98
CA ILE A 610 -3.75 1.69 27.87
C ILE A 610 -4.41 2.56 28.95
N ARG A 611 -5.65 2.21 29.30
CA ARG A 611 -6.34 2.81 30.46
C ARG A 611 -5.78 2.22 31.75
N ILE A 612 -5.31 3.08 32.64
CA ILE A 612 -4.67 2.70 33.91
C ILE A 612 -5.43 3.29 35.08
N ARG A 613 -5.69 2.46 36.08
CA ARG A 613 -6.15 2.89 37.41
C ARG A 613 -5.00 2.75 38.41
N LEU A 614 -4.64 3.84 39.08
CA LEU A 614 -3.60 3.84 40.12
C LEU A 614 -4.20 3.44 41.49
N GLU A 615 -3.60 2.47 42.16
CA GLU A 615 -3.96 2.06 43.53
C GLU A 615 -2.72 2.05 44.43
N ARG A 616 -2.81 2.71 45.59
CA ARG A 616 -1.73 2.80 46.60
C ARG A 616 -2.06 1.88 47.79
N GLY A 617 -1.11 1.08 48.28
CA GLY A 617 -1.38 0.18 49.42
C GLY A 617 -0.20 -0.68 49.89
N SER A 618 -0.31 -1.27 51.08
CA SER A 618 0.78 -1.88 51.86
C SER A 618 1.21 -3.31 51.48
N GLY A 619 0.88 -3.79 50.28
CA GLY A 619 1.12 -5.19 49.91
C GLY A 619 1.40 -5.37 48.43
N THR A 620 2.64 -5.14 48.01
CA THR A 620 3.14 -5.60 46.72
C THR A 620 4.04 -6.81 46.96
N GLY A 621 3.69 -7.96 46.39
CA GLY A 621 4.57 -9.13 46.41
C GLY A 621 5.87 -8.84 45.66
N GLY A 622 6.91 -8.41 46.39
CA GLY A 622 8.32 -8.40 45.97
C GLY A 622 8.82 -7.22 45.12
N GLY A 623 8.14 -6.07 45.02
CA GLY A 623 8.64 -4.89 44.27
C GLY A 623 7.88 -3.60 44.55
N ALA A 624 8.43 -2.44 44.16
CA ALA A 624 7.85 -1.12 44.46
C ALA A 624 6.56 -0.81 43.66
N ALA A 625 6.43 -1.36 42.44
CA ALA A 625 5.24 -1.20 41.60
C ALA A 625 4.96 -2.41 40.69
N ARG A 626 3.67 -2.72 40.46
CA ARG A 626 3.20 -3.84 39.62
C ARG A 626 2.02 -3.42 38.74
N LEU A 627 1.93 -3.99 37.53
CA LEU A 627 0.77 -3.90 36.65
C LEU A 627 -0.08 -5.16 36.77
N GLU A 628 -1.39 -4.99 36.92
CA GLU A 628 -2.36 -6.07 37.02
C GLU A 628 -3.49 -5.91 36.02
N TRP A 629 -3.88 -6.99 35.35
CA TRP A 629 -5.00 -6.98 34.41
C TRP A 629 -5.70 -8.33 34.39
N GLN A 630 -6.91 -8.34 33.83
CA GLN A 630 -7.69 -9.57 33.69
C GLN A 630 -7.26 -10.31 32.42
N VAL A 631 -7.10 -11.62 32.54
CA VAL A 631 -6.90 -12.58 31.45
C VAL A 631 -7.93 -13.69 31.59
N GLY A 632 -8.21 -14.44 30.51
CA GLY A 632 -9.17 -15.55 30.56
C GLY A 632 -8.84 -16.51 31.71
N GLY A 633 -9.64 -16.51 32.78
CA GLY A 633 -9.47 -17.37 33.95
C GLY A 633 -8.77 -16.76 35.17
N GLY A 634 -8.37 -15.47 35.18
CA GLY A 634 -7.83 -14.84 36.39
C GLY A 634 -7.19 -13.46 36.21
N THR A 635 -6.46 -13.02 37.24
CA THR A 635 -5.68 -11.78 37.24
C THR A 635 -4.21 -12.10 36.97
N ARG A 636 -3.64 -11.53 35.91
CA ARG A 636 -2.18 -11.53 35.68
C ARG A 636 -1.57 -10.32 36.42
N SER A 637 -0.42 -10.52 37.08
CA SER A 637 0.28 -9.48 37.83
C SER A 637 1.77 -9.50 37.51
N MET A 638 2.28 -8.44 36.88
CA MET A 638 3.68 -8.30 36.49
C MET A 638 4.36 -7.15 37.24
N PRO A 639 5.58 -7.32 37.77
CA PRO A 639 6.36 -6.20 38.31
C PRO A 639 6.76 -5.22 37.19
N VAL A 640 6.79 -3.93 37.49
CA VAL A 640 7.32 -2.87 36.60
C VAL A 640 8.46 -2.10 37.25
N VAL A 641 8.50 -2.06 38.58
CA VAL A 641 9.64 -1.56 39.35
C VAL A 641 9.94 -2.58 40.44
N GLY A 642 11.11 -3.22 40.35
CA GLY A 642 11.57 -4.21 41.31
C GLY A 642 12.27 -3.59 42.53
N ALA A 643 12.67 -4.44 43.47
CA ALA A 643 13.44 -4.04 44.65
C ALA A 643 14.92 -3.72 44.33
N GLN A 644 15.47 -4.28 43.23
CA GLN A 644 16.84 -4.03 42.80
C GLN A 644 16.92 -2.80 41.87
N PRO A 645 17.78 -1.81 42.18
CA PRO A 645 18.00 -0.67 41.29
C PRO A 645 18.43 -1.09 39.88
N GLY A 646 17.94 -0.39 38.85
CA GLY A 646 18.32 -0.63 37.46
C GLY A 646 17.55 -1.74 36.74
N THR A 647 16.76 -2.56 37.43
CA THR A 647 15.95 -3.64 36.80
C THR A 647 14.66 -3.15 36.13
N ALA A 648 14.22 -1.92 36.42
CA ALA A 648 12.94 -1.40 35.95
C ALA A 648 12.74 -1.41 34.41
N PRO A 649 13.76 -1.09 33.57
CA PRO A 649 13.61 -1.19 32.11
C PRO A 649 13.24 -2.61 31.64
N ALA A 650 13.94 -3.63 32.14
CA ALA A 650 13.68 -5.02 31.80
C ALA A 650 12.27 -5.46 32.20
N LEU A 651 11.89 -5.18 33.46
CA LEU A 651 10.58 -5.51 34.01
C LEU A 651 9.44 -4.82 33.25
N LEU A 652 9.65 -3.57 32.81
CA LEU A 652 8.68 -2.87 31.98
C LEU A 652 8.52 -3.55 30.61
N LEU A 653 9.61 -3.92 29.94
CA LEU A 653 9.53 -4.61 28.64
C LEU A 653 8.81 -5.95 28.75
N ASP A 654 9.10 -6.74 29.78
CA ASP A 654 8.41 -8.02 30.03
C ASP A 654 6.92 -7.83 30.33
N ALA A 655 6.56 -6.80 31.11
CA ALA A 655 5.17 -6.44 31.36
C ALA A 655 4.43 -5.99 30.09
N LEU A 656 5.09 -5.21 29.21
CA LEU A 656 4.54 -4.79 27.93
C LEU A 656 4.41 -5.96 26.95
N ALA A 657 5.37 -6.90 26.94
CA ALA A 657 5.28 -8.12 26.16
C ALA A 657 4.04 -8.93 26.55
N ALA A 658 3.85 -9.17 27.85
CA ALA A 658 2.69 -9.89 28.38
C ALA A 658 1.37 -9.17 28.08
N LEU A 659 1.32 -7.84 28.25
CA LEU A 659 0.13 -7.04 27.89
C LEU A 659 -0.20 -7.15 26.40
N PHE A 660 0.82 -7.07 25.54
CA PHE A 660 0.63 -7.19 24.10
C PHE A 660 0.05 -8.56 23.73
N THR A 661 0.65 -9.66 24.22
CA THR A 661 0.17 -11.03 23.96
C THR A 661 -1.24 -11.26 24.48
N ASP A 662 -1.59 -10.63 25.60
CA ASP A 662 -2.92 -10.73 26.21
C ASP A 662 -3.97 -9.83 25.54
N GLY A 663 -3.61 -9.08 24.48
CA GLY A 663 -4.53 -8.33 23.63
C GLY A 663 -4.58 -6.82 23.83
N ALA A 664 -3.65 -6.23 24.57
CA ALA A 664 -3.56 -4.78 24.68
C ALA A 664 -3.02 -4.14 23.38
N ASP A 665 -3.72 -3.16 22.84
CA ASP A 665 -3.28 -2.40 21.65
C ASP A 665 -2.29 -1.30 22.05
N LEU A 666 -1.03 -1.69 22.20
CA LEU A 666 0.02 -0.81 22.72
C LEU A 666 0.59 0.18 21.67
N ARG A 667 0.99 1.36 22.13
CA ARG A 667 1.73 2.40 21.38
C ARG A 667 3.22 2.34 21.78
N LEU A 668 4.00 1.52 21.08
CA LEU A 668 5.37 1.17 21.46
C LEU A 668 6.46 2.01 20.76
N ASP A 669 6.06 3.07 20.04
CA ASP A 669 6.95 3.99 19.34
C ASP A 669 7.88 4.77 20.28
N ALA A 670 7.40 5.07 21.49
CA ALA A 670 8.16 5.79 22.51
C ALA A 670 9.31 4.98 23.14
N LEU A 671 9.39 3.66 22.88
CA LEU A 671 10.54 2.84 23.28
C LEU A 671 11.77 3.06 22.37
N GLY A 672 11.61 3.75 21.23
CA GLY A 672 12.73 4.09 20.34
C GLY A 672 13.71 5.05 21.01
N GLY A 673 15.02 4.75 20.91
CA GLY A 673 16.08 5.63 21.39
C GLY A 673 16.47 6.70 20.37
N PRO A 674 17.34 7.66 20.75
CA PRO A 674 18.04 8.51 19.78
C PRO A 674 18.77 7.64 18.74
N GLY A 675 18.74 8.03 17.47
CA GLY A 675 19.39 7.27 16.39
C GLY A 675 18.63 6.04 15.86
N VAL A 676 17.63 5.53 16.57
CA VAL A 676 16.76 4.45 16.07
C VAL A 676 15.92 4.96 14.88
N ARG A 677 15.78 4.13 13.85
CA ARG A 677 15.05 4.44 12.61
C ARG A 677 14.11 3.29 12.26
N PHE A 678 13.10 3.59 11.45
CA PHE A 678 12.30 2.57 10.77
C PHE A 678 13.10 1.96 9.62
N LEU A 679 12.89 0.67 9.38
CA LEU A 679 13.56 -0.10 8.31
C LEU A 679 12.55 -0.49 7.23
N GLY A 680 12.95 -0.35 5.97
CA GLY A 680 12.11 -0.68 4.80
C GLY A 680 12.33 -2.07 4.22
N ASP A 681 13.33 -2.81 4.70
CA ASP A 681 13.79 -4.11 4.19
C ASP A 681 13.34 -5.30 5.06
N LEU A 682 12.48 -5.07 6.06
CA LEU A 682 11.93 -6.15 6.89
C LEU A 682 10.85 -6.95 6.14
N PRO A 683 10.67 -8.24 6.48
CA PRO A 683 9.55 -9.03 6.00
C PRO A 683 8.20 -8.32 6.20
N THR A 684 7.34 -8.44 5.19
CA THR A 684 5.96 -7.95 5.20
C THR A 684 4.98 -9.08 5.52
N TYR A 685 3.71 -8.72 5.72
CA TYR A 685 2.66 -9.68 6.07
C TYR A 685 2.55 -10.86 5.06
N PRO A 686 2.58 -12.12 5.50
CA PRO A 686 2.41 -13.29 4.64
C PRO A 686 0.93 -13.60 4.45
N PHE A 687 0.31 -12.97 3.45
CA PHE A 687 -1.10 -13.15 3.12
C PHE A 687 -1.45 -14.62 2.83
N GLN A 688 -2.55 -15.12 3.41
CA GLN A 688 -3.05 -16.48 3.23
C GLN A 688 -3.96 -16.54 2.00
N ARG A 689 -3.34 -16.41 0.83
CA ARG A 689 -4.03 -16.15 -0.44
C ARG A 689 -4.80 -17.38 -0.90
N ARG A 690 -6.09 -17.21 -1.23
CA ARG A 690 -6.94 -18.26 -1.81
C ARG A 690 -7.33 -17.91 -3.23
N ARG A 691 -7.45 -18.92 -4.10
CA ARG A 691 -7.86 -18.73 -5.49
C ARG A 691 -9.29 -18.19 -5.55
N LEU A 692 -9.43 -17.03 -6.17
CA LEU A 692 -10.67 -16.32 -6.42
C LEU A 692 -10.71 -15.99 -7.91
N TRP A 693 -11.48 -16.75 -8.68
CA TRP A 693 -11.56 -16.54 -10.11
C TRP A 693 -12.96 -16.87 -10.63
N ILE A 694 -13.35 -16.19 -11.69
CA ILE A 694 -14.59 -16.44 -12.42
C ILE A 694 -14.21 -17.21 -13.67
N GLU A 695 -14.83 -18.37 -13.83
CA GLU A 695 -14.62 -19.22 -14.99
C GLU A 695 -15.26 -18.57 -16.24
N GLU A 696 -14.55 -18.59 -17.37
CA GLU A 696 -15.09 -18.05 -18.62
C GLU A 696 -16.26 -18.93 -19.13
N PRO A 697 -17.35 -18.35 -19.64
CA PRO A 697 -18.15 -19.06 -20.61
C PRO A 697 -17.31 -19.23 -21.89
N PRO A 698 -17.25 -20.43 -22.50
CA PRO A 698 -16.43 -20.67 -23.69
C PRO A 698 -16.83 -19.76 -24.85
N VAL A 699 -15.87 -18.97 -25.35
CA VAL A 699 -16.06 -18.08 -26.49
C VAL A 699 -16.30 -18.92 -27.76
N GLY A 700 -17.48 -18.79 -28.37
CA GLY A 700 -17.79 -19.37 -29.68
C GLY A 700 -18.91 -20.42 -29.74
N ALA A 701 -19.57 -20.74 -28.62
CA ALA A 701 -20.80 -21.53 -28.68
C ALA A 701 -22.01 -20.60 -28.87
N ALA A 702 -22.51 -20.49 -30.10
CA ALA A 702 -23.90 -20.08 -30.28
C ALA A 702 -24.75 -21.04 -29.45
N ARG A 703 -25.43 -20.53 -28.41
CA ARG A 703 -26.41 -21.30 -27.64
C ARG A 703 -27.61 -21.60 -28.54
N GLU A 704 -27.51 -22.64 -29.37
CA GLU A 704 -28.69 -23.39 -29.80
C GLU A 704 -29.29 -24.02 -28.55
N GLY A 705 -30.31 -23.38 -27.99
CA GLY A 705 -30.99 -23.86 -26.79
C GLY A 705 -31.49 -22.77 -25.85
N ALA A 706 -31.94 -21.63 -26.37
CA ALA A 706 -32.75 -20.68 -25.60
C ALA A 706 -34.20 -21.18 -25.51
N ASP A 707 -34.41 -22.35 -24.91
CA ASP A 707 -35.75 -22.82 -24.54
C ASP A 707 -35.68 -23.84 -23.38
N GLY A 708 -35.06 -23.39 -22.29
CA GLY A 708 -34.80 -24.25 -21.13
C GLY A 708 -34.38 -23.48 -19.89
N ALA A 709 -34.98 -22.31 -19.63
CA ALA A 709 -34.87 -21.67 -18.32
C ALA A 709 -35.59 -22.56 -17.30
N GLN A 710 -34.88 -23.55 -16.75
CA GLN A 710 -35.30 -24.25 -15.55
C GLN A 710 -35.44 -23.19 -14.45
N ARG A 711 -36.69 -22.83 -14.12
CA ARG A 711 -37.02 -22.14 -12.87
C ARG A 711 -36.31 -22.88 -11.75
N ARG A 712 -35.32 -22.25 -11.13
CA ARG A 712 -34.78 -22.70 -9.84
C ARG A 712 -35.97 -22.76 -8.88
N THR A 713 -36.35 -23.96 -8.46
CA THR A 713 -37.35 -24.17 -7.42
C THR A 713 -36.73 -23.68 -6.13
N GLY A 714 -37.02 -22.42 -5.74
CA GLY A 714 -36.62 -21.88 -4.44
C GLY A 714 -37.20 -22.71 -3.28
N PRO A 715 -36.67 -22.53 -2.06
CA PRO A 715 -37.20 -23.20 -0.88
C PRO A 715 -38.70 -22.95 -0.75
N THR A 716 -39.45 -23.98 -0.33
CA THR A 716 -40.91 -23.87 -0.17
C THR A 716 -41.19 -22.86 0.94
N VAL A 717 -41.83 -21.73 0.61
CA VAL A 717 -42.13 -20.66 1.58
C VAL A 717 -43.07 -21.21 2.66
N PRO A 718 -42.63 -21.29 3.93
CA PRO A 718 -43.45 -21.83 5.01
C PRO A 718 -44.60 -20.88 5.40
N HIS A 719 -45.61 -21.42 6.07
CA HIS A 719 -46.74 -20.60 6.52
C HIS A 719 -46.26 -19.61 7.60
N PRO A 720 -46.69 -18.33 7.60
CA PRO A 720 -46.22 -17.31 8.55
C PRO A 720 -46.37 -17.67 10.04
N GLU A 721 -47.29 -18.58 10.38
CA GLU A 721 -47.51 -19.03 11.76
C GLU A 721 -46.55 -20.17 12.20
N GLU A 722 -45.85 -20.81 11.27
CA GLU A 722 -44.91 -21.91 11.52
C GLU A 722 -43.51 -21.36 11.84
N ARG A 723 -43.36 -20.74 13.02
CA ARG A 723 -42.17 -19.97 13.41
C ARG A 723 -40.83 -20.70 13.22
N GLU A 724 -40.79 -21.99 13.50
CA GLU A 724 -39.56 -22.78 13.37
C GLU A 724 -39.20 -23.04 11.90
N ALA A 725 -40.21 -23.28 11.05
CA ALA A 725 -40.03 -23.40 9.61
C ALA A 725 -39.65 -22.05 8.98
N VAL A 726 -40.26 -20.95 9.42
CA VAL A 726 -39.89 -19.58 8.99
C VAL A 726 -38.44 -19.26 9.34
N ARG A 727 -37.97 -19.60 10.55
CA ARG A 727 -36.55 -19.42 10.93
C ARG A 727 -35.60 -20.20 10.02
N ALA A 728 -35.91 -21.46 9.72
CA ALA A 728 -35.12 -22.28 8.81
C ALA A 728 -35.12 -21.72 7.37
N TYR A 729 -36.26 -21.21 6.91
CA TYR A 729 -36.38 -20.52 5.62
C TYR A 729 -35.52 -19.25 5.57
N LEU A 730 -35.60 -18.39 6.60
CA LEU A 730 -34.79 -17.17 6.68
C LEU A 730 -33.29 -17.46 6.70
N MET A 731 -32.87 -18.51 7.41
CA MET A 731 -31.49 -18.98 7.40
C MET A 731 -31.09 -19.44 5.99
N THR A 732 -31.94 -20.19 5.31
CA THR A 732 -31.70 -20.67 3.93
C THR A 732 -31.58 -19.50 2.96
N GLU A 733 -32.49 -18.53 3.03
CA GLU A 733 -32.44 -17.32 2.20
C GLU A 733 -31.18 -16.50 2.48
N LEU A 734 -30.76 -16.37 3.74
CA LEU A 734 -29.51 -15.70 4.06
C LEU A 734 -28.29 -16.48 3.53
N THR A 735 -28.28 -17.81 3.66
CA THR A 735 -27.22 -18.66 3.08
C THR A 735 -27.14 -18.48 1.57
N GLU A 736 -28.27 -18.42 0.87
CA GLU A 736 -28.33 -18.14 -0.56
C GLU A 736 -27.84 -16.72 -0.90
N VAL A 737 -28.31 -15.71 -0.18
CA VAL A 737 -27.89 -14.30 -0.36
C VAL A 737 -26.41 -14.12 0.00
N LEU A 738 -25.82 -14.93 0.87
CA LEU A 738 -24.38 -14.88 1.14
C LEU A 738 -23.57 -15.76 0.17
N HIS A 739 -24.23 -16.64 -0.61
CA HIS A 739 -23.59 -17.77 -1.29
C HIS A 739 -22.64 -18.54 -0.36
N ALA A 740 -23.04 -18.73 0.89
CA ALA A 740 -22.22 -19.42 1.87
C ALA A 740 -22.04 -20.89 1.45
N THR A 741 -20.80 -21.37 1.51
CA THR A 741 -20.43 -22.76 1.17
C THR A 741 -20.49 -23.69 2.37
N GLU A 742 -20.58 -23.13 3.57
CA GLU A 742 -20.72 -23.81 4.85
C GLU A 742 -22.01 -23.31 5.54
N GLU A 743 -22.51 -24.10 6.49
CA GLU A 743 -23.67 -23.74 7.28
C GLU A 743 -23.36 -22.51 8.16
N LEU A 744 -24.24 -21.51 8.16
CA LEU A 744 -24.02 -20.28 8.91
C LEU A 744 -24.09 -20.55 10.41
N ASP A 745 -23.08 -20.07 11.15
CA ASP A 745 -23.06 -20.16 12.61
C ASP A 745 -24.15 -19.24 13.21
N PRO A 746 -25.19 -19.80 13.87
CA PRO A 746 -26.31 -19.04 14.37
C PRO A 746 -25.94 -18.12 15.55
N THR A 747 -24.75 -18.27 16.13
CA THR A 747 -24.24 -17.42 17.22
C THR A 747 -23.56 -16.14 16.73
N ARG A 748 -23.22 -16.07 15.45
CA ARG A 748 -22.61 -14.89 14.82
C ARG A 748 -23.66 -13.90 14.37
N SER A 749 -23.28 -12.63 14.24
CA SER A 749 -24.15 -11.59 13.69
C SER A 749 -24.16 -11.56 12.16
N PHE A 750 -25.11 -10.82 11.57
CA PHE A 750 -25.21 -10.62 10.12
C PHE A 750 -23.88 -10.11 9.54
N LEU A 751 -23.28 -9.10 10.19
CA LEU A 751 -21.98 -8.54 9.77
C LEU A 751 -20.83 -9.55 9.93
N GLU A 752 -20.82 -10.33 11.01
CA GLU A 752 -19.79 -11.35 11.26
C GLU A 752 -19.87 -12.54 10.29
N THR A 753 -21.05 -12.78 9.70
CA THR A 753 -21.23 -13.74 8.60
C THR A 753 -20.93 -13.16 7.21
N GLY A 754 -20.46 -11.91 7.14
CA GLY A 754 -20.10 -11.26 5.89
C GLY A 754 -21.23 -10.45 5.24
N GLY A 755 -22.36 -10.27 5.91
CA GLY A 755 -23.41 -9.39 5.44
C GLY A 755 -22.98 -7.92 5.46
N ASP A 756 -23.47 -7.13 4.51
CA ASP A 756 -23.29 -5.69 4.44
C ASP A 756 -24.63 -4.99 4.15
N SER A 757 -24.62 -3.67 3.92
CA SER A 757 -25.83 -2.91 3.64
C SER A 757 -26.51 -3.28 2.31
N PHE A 758 -25.76 -3.79 1.32
CA PHE A 758 -26.35 -4.27 0.06
C PHE A 758 -27.04 -5.61 0.27
N LEU A 759 -26.34 -6.55 0.90
CA LEU A 759 -26.87 -7.87 1.20
C LEU A 759 -28.03 -7.81 2.18
N SER A 760 -28.03 -6.89 3.15
CA SER A 760 -29.18 -6.67 4.03
C SER A 760 -30.41 -6.18 3.24
N THR A 761 -30.22 -5.26 2.30
CA THR A 761 -31.31 -4.76 1.44
C THR A 761 -31.87 -5.87 0.54
N LEU A 762 -31.00 -6.70 -0.05
CA LEU A 762 -31.41 -7.85 -0.87
C LEU A 762 -32.14 -8.92 -0.06
N PHE A 763 -31.60 -9.26 1.11
CA PHE A 763 -32.23 -10.19 2.04
C PHE A 763 -33.62 -9.69 2.45
N ILE A 764 -33.74 -8.42 2.84
CA ILE A 764 -35.03 -7.81 3.20
C ILE A 764 -35.99 -7.81 2.03
N THR A 765 -35.53 -7.50 0.81
CA THR A 765 -36.38 -7.52 -0.38
C THR A 765 -36.95 -8.92 -0.62
N ARG A 766 -36.14 -9.97 -0.51
CA ARG A 766 -36.63 -11.36 -0.62
C ARG A 766 -37.62 -11.73 0.47
N VAL A 767 -37.41 -11.27 1.71
CA VAL A 767 -38.34 -11.51 2.82
C VAL A 767 -39.66 -10.76 2.59
N GLU A 768 -39.59 -9.50 2.16
CA GLU A 768 -40.76 -8.66 1.86
C GLU A 768 -41.60 -9.19 0.68
N GLU A 769 -40.94 -9.70 -0.37
CA GLU A 769 -41.62 -10.33 -1.51
C GLU A 769 -42.57 -11.47 -1.09
N HIS A 770 -42.26 -12.15 0.01
CA HIS A 770 -43.01 -13.31 0.48
C HIS A 770 -43.89 -13.07 1.70
N TYR A 771 -43.49 -12.17 2.61
CA TYR A 771 -44.20 -11.96 3.88
C TYR A 771 -44.79 -10.56 4.09
N ALA A 772 -44.41 -9.56 3.27
CA ALA A 772 -44.93 -8.19 3.32
C ALA A 772 -45.00 -7.60 4.76
N VAL A 773 -43.90 -7.71 5.51
CA VAL A 773 -43.83 -7.35 6.93
C VAL A 773 -43.48 -5.88 7.18
N GLY A 774 -43.19 -5.11 6.13
CA GLY A 774 -42.90 -3.69 6.22
C GLY A 774 -41.51 -3.38 6.81
N LEU A 775 -40.56 -4.31 6.70
CA LEU A 775 -39.19 -4.16 7.16
C LEU A 775 -38.42 -3.17 6.30
N THR A 776 -37.69 -2.28 6.96
CA THR A 776 -36.67 -1.44 6.32
C THR A 776 -35.27 -1.84 6.75
N ALA A 777 -34.26 -1.54 5.91
CA ALA A 777 -32.86 -1.88 6.21
C ALA A 777 -32.32 -1.21 7.50
N GLU A 778 -32.93 -0.10 7.94
CA GLU A 778 -32.58 0.60 9.18
C GLU A 778 -33.10 -0.13 10.44
N GLU A 779 -34.07 -1.03 10.29
CA GLU A 779 -34.72 -1.74 11.39
C GLU A 779 -34.13 -3.14 11.64
N LEU A 780 -33.22 -3.61 10.77
CA LEU A 780 -32.54 -4.89 10.93
C LEU A 780 -31.36 -4.73 11.91
N PRO A 781 -31.37 -5.34 13.10
CA PRO A 781 -30.26 -5.25 14.03
C PRO A 781 -29.09 -6.12 13.55
N LEU A 782 -28.23 -5.57 12.69
CA LEU A 782 -27.14 -6.29 12.01
C LEU A 782 -26.06 -6.86 12.95
N ASP A 783 -25.95 -6.30 14.16
CA ASP A 783 -25.00 -6.72 15.21
C ASP A 783 -25.56 -7.83 16.11
N MET A 784 -26.82 -8.23 15.95
CA MET A 784 -27.47 -9.27 16.75
C MET A 784 -27.12 -10.67 16.22
N PRO A 785 -26.94 -11.68 17.09
CA PRO A 785 -26.77 -13.07 16.67
C PRO A 785 -27.91 -13.54 15.75
N LEU A 786 -27.59 -14.27 14.68
CA LEU A 786 -28.56 -14.71 13.68
C LEU A 786 -29.74 -15.48 14.30
N ALA A 787 -29.50 -16.30 15.32
CA ALA A 787 -30.56 -17.01 16.05
C ALA A 787 -31.61 -16.06 16.67
N GLU A 788 -31.15 -14.95 17.26
CA GLU A 788 -32.02 -13.96 17.91
C GLU A 788 -32.70 -13.09 16.85
N LEU A 789 -31.95 -12.68 15.82
CA LEU A 789 -32.47 -11.91 14.69
C LEU A 789 -33.63 -12.64 13.98
N PHE A 790 -33.43 -13.89 13.59
CA PHE A 790 -34.47 -14.69 12.93
C PHE A 790 -35.58 -15.09 13.89
N GLY A 791 -35.27 -15.19 15.19
CA GLY A 791 -36.26 -15.35 16.23
C GLY A 791 -37.29 -14.21 16.23
N LYS A 792 -36.79 -12.98 16.23
CA LYS A 792 -37.59 -11.76 16.18
C LYS A 792 -38.33 -11.62 14.84
N LEU A 793 -37.65 -11.87 13.72
CA LEU A 793 -38.25 -11.75 12.40
C LEU A 793 -39.42 -12.73 12.19
N ALA A 794 -39.29 -13.97 12.66
CA ALA A 794 -40.36 -14.96 12.60
C ALA A 794 -41.57 -14.55 13.48
N ASP A 795 -41.33 -13.88 14.61
CA ASP A 795 -42.40 -13.35 15.45
C ASP A 795 -43.11 -12.17 14.77
N ASP A 796 -42.37 -11.26 14.13
CA ASP A 796 -42.91 -10.12 13.38
C ASP A 796 -43.74 -10.61 12.17
N ILE A 797 -43.24 -11.58 11.41
CA ILE A 797 -43.97 -12.27 10.32
C ILE A 797 -45.29 -12.87 10.80
N ALA A 798 -45.28 -13.61 11.90
CA ALA A 798 -46.49 -14.20 12.46
C ALA A 798 -47.49 -13.14 12.95
N ASN A 799 -47.01 -12.04 13.52
CA ASN A 799 -47.86 -10.96 14.03
C ASN A 799 -48.52 -10.17 12.89
N THR A 800 -47.78 -9.85 11.84
CA THR A 800 -48.32 -9.15 10.66
C THR A 800 -49.34 -10.00 9.92
N ALA A 801 -49.11 -11.30 9.77
CA ALA A 801 -50.09 -12.22 9.19
C ALA A 801 -51.41 -12.25 9.98
N ARG A 802 -51.34 -12.22 11.32
CA ARG A 802 -52.52 -12.17 12.20
C ARG A 802 -53.24 -10.82 12.15
N ALA A 803 -52.52 -9.72 11.95
CA ALA A 803 -53.11 -8.40 11.77
C ALA A 803 -53.83 -8.28 10.41
N GLY A 804 -53.19 -8.70 9.32
CA GLY A 804 -53.78 -8.69 7.97
C GLY A 804 -54.95 -9.67 7.79
N GLY A 805 -54.96 -10.78 8.53
CA GLY A 805 -56.09 -11.72 8.57
C GLY A 805 -57.35 -11.15 9.25
N ARG A 806 -57.21 -10.15 10.13
CA ARG A 806 -58.36 -9.48 10.78
C ARG A 806 -59.00 -8.40 9.91
N GLU A 807 -58.26 -7.78 8.99
CA GLU A 807 -58.79 -6.78 8.05
C GLU A 807 -59.48 -7.39 6.81
N ARG A 808 -59.14 -8.63 6.41
CA ARG A 808 -59.83 -9.33 5.31
C ARG A 808 -61.06 -10.13 5.74
N GLY A 809 -61.33 -10.20 7.04
CA GLY A 809 -62.48 -10.90 7.63
C GLY A 809 -63.57 -9.96 8.17
N ALA A 810 -63.51 -8.67 7.85
CA ALA A 810 -64.49 -7.64 8.24
C ALA A 810 -65.34 -7.19 7.05
#